data_AF-A0A4R6BIR1-F1
#
_entry.id   AF-A0A4R6BIR1-F1
#
_cell.length_a   1.000
_cell.length_b   1.000
_cell.length_c   1.000
_cell.angle_alpha   90.00
_cell.angle_beta   90.00
_cell.angle_gamma   90.00
#
_symmetry.space_group_name_H-M   'P 1'
#
loop_
_entity.id
_entity.type
_entity.pdbx_description
1 polymer ?
#
loop_
_entity_poly.entity_id
_entity_poly.type
_entity_poly.pdbx_seq_one_letter_code
_entity_poly.pdbx_strand_id
1 'polypeptide(L)'
;MKKKVISSVLTLGLGLSLTAGTSYAHNNEYEKGSNFDGVIANEERLIKMLKQEGILAKDASRSEAEKAVKEYVRAKGDAATRKVQNEGKFIKKHKKVTDKNNNGSDNKYTRGNGKKKGHANVLKPVTPEAYTGETRTDKVLLLAIDFPDYKNSSITKDESDMFYENYPMDHFQQMVFGENGYKGPNGQNLISMKQYYQNQSGGSYDIDGQVHGWYTADHPAAYYGGNYPDADGSDSRPKELIKEALEKAAKDPSLNLADYDQWDRYDLDGDGVLNEKDGIVDHLMIIHAGPGEEAGGGLLTTDAIWSHRWSLDFNEQGEPYTIPGTKSGQEQFGGELGVIDYTIQPEDGATGVFAHEFGHDLGLPDEYDTIYSGKGEPVSFWSIMSSGSWAGKIPGTEPTGFDAYMKEMLQDFHGGNWQTGSEIDAKEVTSTPQLFTLDEATTKGTNDDAVKITLPDKVTEVVKPAQGTKTYFSGSGDDLLNTMTASVDLTGKKSAELTFKAWYDIEKGFDYAYVQASTDGENWTNLAGNITNNDDPEGSGANAGNGIDGTSNGWIDAKFDLSAYAGKKVQFRYLYVTDGGYTAPGLYADDIKVTADGASVFADDAEGTSKFDMNGFSVSDGKKYSKNYYLLQWRSHNKIDVGLAHIKRGDNLLSFNKGLNVFYVDESYTDNHVGRHPGYGYIGIVDADQNALKWTGATPSFASTQYQVRDAAFSLTPQDPLNFKLEDGSVLVDKNLKANPLFSDTNDYSNADQPHAGKILPQYGLKVKVVAESKDKSVGKVMVYK
;
A
#
# COMPACT_ATOMS: atom_id res chain seq x y z
N MET A 1 -9.33 55.68 37.06
CA MET A 1 -10.38 54.78 36.53
C MET A 1 -11.13 55.53 35.44
N LYS A 2 -10.79 55.26 34.18
CA LYS A 2 -11.10 56.11 33.02
C LYS A 2 -12.11 55.43 32.10
N LYS A 3 -13.02 56.28 31.59
CA LYS A 3 -14.15 56.03 30.70
C LYS A 3 -13.74 55.45 29.34
N LYS A 4 -14.54 54.53 28.82
CA LYS A 4 -14.58 54.16 27.39
C LYS A 4 -15.29 55.28 26.59
N VAL A 5 -14.68 55.69 25.49
CA VAL A 5 -15.27 56.54 24.44
C VAL A 5 -15.17 55.78 23.11
N ILE A 6 -16.17 56.03 22.28
CA ILE A 6 -16.60 55.36 21.06
C ILE A 6 -15.87 55.88 19.80
N SER A 7 -15.84 55.01 18.77
CA SER A 7 -15.67 55.26 17.32
C SER A 7 -14.33 55.71 16.77
N SER A 8 -13.84 55.01 15.74
CA SER A 8 -14.08 55.39 14.33
C SER A 8 -13.56 54.32 13.36
N VAL A 9 -14.35 54.08 12.32
CA VAL A 9 -14.10 53.22 11.14
C VAL A 9 -12.97 53.80 10.28
N LEU A 10 -12.09 52.94 9.74
CA LEU A 10 -11.59 53.10 8.36
C LEU A 10 -11.07 51.79 7.78
N THR A 11 -11.61 51.46 6.62
CA THR A 11 -11.37 50.32 5.73
C THR A 11 -9.98 50.40 5.08
N LEU A 12 -9.25 49.28 5.04
CA LEU A 12 -8.27 49.00 3.98
C LEU A 12 -8.04 47.49 3.92
N GLY A 13 -8.40 46.91 2.78
CA GLY A 13 -8.17 45.51 2.49
C GLY A 13 -6.69 45.21 2.29
N LEU A 14 -6.30 44.02 2.70
CA LEU A 14 -5.14 43.28 2.22
C LEU A 14 -5.41 41.81 2.56
N GLY A 15 -5.40 40.97 1.53
CA GLY A 15 -5.49 39.53 1.67
C GLY A 15 -4.37 39.05 2.58
N LEU A 16 -4.76 38.46 3.70
CA LEU A 16 -3.89 37.62 4.51
C LEU A 16 -4.20 36.19 4.10
N SER A 17 -3.45 35.72 3.11
CA SER A 17 -3.10 34.31 2.99
C SER A 17 -2.42 33.91 4.29
N LEU A 18 -3.18 33.37 5.22
CA LEU A 18 -2.64 32.64 6.37
C LEU A 18 -2.10 31.31 5.83
N THR A 19 -0.85 31.37 5.37
CA THR A 19 0.03 30.20 5.26
C THR A 19 0.29 29.72 6.69
N ALA A 20 -0.59 28.88 7.20
CA ALA A 20 -0.28 28.01 8.32
C ALA A 20 0.61 26.89 7.75
N GLY A 21 1.91 27.15 7.73
CA GLY A 21 2.90 26.09 7.71
C GLY A 21 2.79 25.35 9.03
N THR A 22 1.99 24.29 9.03
CA THR A 22 2.01 23.26 10.06
C THR A 22 2.75 22.08 9.45
N SER A 23 4.08 22.20 9.48
CA SER A 23 4.98 21.07 9.46
C SER A 23 4.68 20.21 10.69
N TYR A 24 4.04 19.07 10.47
CA TYR A 24 3.92 18.01 11.46
C TYR A 24 4.17 16.68 10.77
N ALA A 25 5.39 16.19 11.01
CA ALA A 25 5.74 14.80 11.30
C ALA A 25 5.07 13.73 10.42
N HIS A 26 5.79 13.31 9.38
CA HIS A 26 5.80 11.90 9.01
C HIS A 26 6.51 11.15 10.15
N ASN A 27 5.73 10.48 10.98
CA ASN A 27 6.15 9.19 11.51
C ASN A 27 6.01 8.22 10.34
N ASN A 28 7.07 7.93 9.59
CA ASN A 28 7.22 6.53 9.18
C ASN A 28 8.38 6.04 10.03
N GLU A 29 8.04 5.52 11.19
CA GLU A 29 8.84 4.46 11.76
C GLU A 29 8.51 3.25 10.87
N TYR A 30 9.50 2.51 10.33
CA TYR A 30 9.23 1.10 10.09
C TYR A 30 9.20 0.45 11.46
N GLU A 31 7.98 0.41 11.95
CA GLU A 31 7.59 0.02 13.29
C GLU A 31 7.89 -1.47 13.51
N LYS A 32 7.76 -1.95 14.76
CA LYS A 32 7.84 -3.41 15.03
C LYS A 32 6.94 -4.07 14.02
N GLY A 33 7.46 -5.12 13.42
CA GLY A 33 6.56 -5.98 12.71
C GLY A 33 5.56 -6.61 13.64
N SER A 34 4.32 -6.24 13.44
CA SER A 34 3.17 -6.64 14.22
C SER A 34 1.97 -6.83 13.33
N ASN A 35 1.10 -7.69 13.81
CA ASN A 35 0.40 -8.68 13.03
C ASN A 35 -1.05 -8.26 12.82
N PHE A 36 -1.27 -7.15 12.11
CA PHE A 36 -2.58 -6.52 12.04
C PHE A 36 -2.88 -5.95 10.65
N ASP A 37 -3.93 -6.48 10.01
CA ASP A 37 -4.57 -5.92 8.82
C ASP A 37 -5.97 -5.42 9.19
N GLY A 38 -6.15 -4.10 9.27
CA GLY A 38 -7.41 -3.58 9.78
C GLY A 38 -8.61 -3.81 8.84
N VAL A 39 -8.43 -4.00 7.53
CA VAL A 39 -9.57 -4.04 6.56
C VAL A 39 -10.39 -5.30 6.66
N ILE A 40 -9.83 -6.31 7.30
CA ILE A 40 -10.53 -7.56 7.51
C ILE A 40 -11.61 -7.40 8.63
N ALA A 41 -11.79 -6.20 9.20
CA ALA A 41 -12.80 -5.90 10.22
C ALA A 41 -14.26 -6.04 9.73
N ASN A 42 -14.97 -7.06 10.22
CA ASN A 42 -16.42 -7.13 10.14
C ASN A 42 -17.03 -6.23 11.23
N GLU A 43 -17.33 -4.98 10.87
CA GLU A 43 -17.82 -3.93 11.77
C GLU A 43 -18.96 -4.40 12.69
N GLU A 44 -19.98 -5.10 12.16
CA GLU A 44 -21.13 -5.54 12.98
C GLU A 44 -20.74 -6.60 14.01
N ARG A 45 -19.82 -7.50 13.64
CA ARG A 45 -19.34 -8.55 14.55
C ARG A 45 -18.38 -8.00 15.59
N LEU A 46 -17.53 -7.04 15.23
CA LEU A 46 -16.73 -6.30 16.20
C LEU A 46 -17.63 -5.53 17.17
N ILE A 47 -18.68 -4.85 16.71
CA ILE A 47 -19.65 -4.19 17.62
C ILE A 47 -20.26 -5.20 18.59
N LYS A 48 -20.63 -6.40 18.11
CA LYS A 48 -21.18 -7.47 18.97
C LYS A 48 -20.15 -7.94 20.00
N MET A 49 -18.90 -8.18 19.59
CA MET A 49 -17.79 -8.57 20.47
C MET A 49 -17.52 -7.50 21.53
N LEU A 50 -17.36 -6.23 21.13
CA LEU A 50 -17.10 -5.12 22.06
C LEU A 50 -18.24 -4.94 23.09
N LYS A 51 -19.49 -5.19 22.70
CA LYS A 51 -20.64 -5.20 23.63
C LYS A 51 -20.64 -6.39 24.58
N GLN A 52 -20.15 -7.54 24.13
CA GLN A 52 -20.03 -8.76 24.93
C GLN A 52 -18.92 -8.62 25.98
N GLU A 53 -17.77 -8.07 25.60
CA GLU A 53 -16.63 -7.80 26.48
C GLU A 53 -16.86 -6.62 27.44
N GLY A 54 -17.94 -5.86 27.25
CA GLY A 54 -18.25 -4.69 28.07
C GLY A 54 -17.37 -3.47 27.77
N ILE A 55 -16.58 -3.51 26.68
CA ILE A 55 -15.83 -2.37 26.13
C ILE A 55 -16.80 -1.31 25.59
N LEU A 56 -17.88 -1.76 24.95
CA LEU A 56 -18.98 -0.91 24.44
C LEU A 56 -20.27 -1.15 25.24
N ALA A 57 -20.97 -0.08 25.61
CA ALA A 57 -22.27 -0.20 26.29
C ALA A 57 -23.29 -0.95 25.42
N LYS A 58 -24.12 -1.81 26.03
CA LYS A 58 -25.09 -2.65 25.30
C LYS A 58 -26.08 -1.81 24.47
N ASP A 59 -26.47 -0.65 25.01
CA ASP A 59 -27.38 0.34 24.43
C ASP A 59 -26.66 1.49 23.70
N ALA A 60 -25.35 1.38 23.46
CA ALA A 60 -24.60 2.38 22.69
C ALA A 60 -25.25 2.63 21.32
N SER A 61 -25.36 3.92 20.98
CA SER A 61 -25.85 4.38 19.68
C SER A 61 -24.92 3.94 18.54
N ARG A 62 -25.40 3.96 17.29
CA ARG A 62 -24.59 3.60 16.12
C ARG A 62 -23.32 4.44 16.02
N SER A 63 -23.41 5.75 16.24
CA SER A 63 -22.25 6.62 16.19
C SER A 63 -21.23 6.32 17.29
N GLU A 64 -21.68 5.88 18.47
CA GLU A 64 -20.78 5.44 19.55
C GLU A 64 -20.14 4.09 19.21
N ALA A 65 -20.89 3.18 18.60
CA ALA A 65 -20.42 1.87 18.17
C ALA A 65 -19.37 1.97 17.04
N GLU A 66 -19.65 2.75 15.98
CA GLU A 66 -18.71 3.06 14.89
C GLU A 66 -17.42 3.68 15.43
N LYS A 67 -17.55 4.60 16.39
CA LYS A 67 -16.42 5.23 17.05
C LYS A 67 -15.61 4.21 17.87
N ALA A 68 -16.28 3.33 18.63
CA ALA A 68 -15.62 2.33 19.45
C ALA A 68 -14.88 1.28 18.62
N VAL A 69 -15.46 0.80 17.51
CA VAL A 69 -14.75 -0.08 16.57
C VAL A 69 -13.53 0.62 16.01
N LYS A 70 -13.67 1.88 15.58
CA LYS A 70 -12.55 2.67 15.06
C LYS A 70 -11.44 2.83 16.10
N GLU A 71 -11.79 3.15 17.35
CA GLU A 71 -10.83 3.28 18.44
C GLU A 71 -10.14 1.95 18.75
N TYR A 72 -10.89 0.84 18.74
CA TYR A 72 -10.37 -0.51 18.95
C TYR A 72 -9.36 -0.93 17.86
N VAL A 73 -9.77 -0.82 16.60
CA VAL A 73 -8.94 -1.16 15.42
C VAL A 73 -7.70 -0.28 15.39
N ARG A 74 -7.84 1.02 15.67
CA ARG A 74 -6.70 1.94 15.76
C ARG A 74 -5.77 1.58 16.91
N ALA A 75 -6.29 1.33 18.11
CA ALA A 75 -5.47 0.95 19.26
C ALA A 75 -4.70 -0.35 19.00
N LYS A 76 -5.35 -1.30 18.32
CA LYS A 76 -4.73 -2.55 17.91
C LYS A 76 -3.60 -2.32 16.90
N GLY A 77 -3.77 -1.40 15.96
CA GLY A 77 -2.71 -0.93 15.06
C GLY A 77 -1.59 -0.15 15.77
N ASP A 78 -1.92 0.77 16.69
CA ASP A 78 -0.95 1.57 17.47
C ASP A 78 -0.16 0.71 18.50
N ALA A 79 -0.76 -0.37 19.01
CA ALA A 79 -0.09 -1.33 19.90
C ALA A 79 0.87 -2.24 19.13
N ALA A 80 0.55 -2.46 17.86
CA ALA A 80 1.27 -3.30 16.93
C ALA A 80 2.68 -2.69 16.75
N THR A 81 2.73 -1.37 16.67
CA THR A 81 3.83 -0.62 16.10
C THR A 81 5.07 -0.42 17.00
N ARG A 82 5.26 -1.21 18.07
CA ARG A 82 6.25 -0.95 19.14
C ARG A 82 7.74 -1.33 18.89
N LYS A 83 8.37 -1.09 17.72
CA LYS A 83 9.80 -1.33 17.27
C LYS A 83 10.62 -2.61 17.69
N VAL A 84 10.92 -3.53 16.74
CA VAL A 84 12.08 -4.45 16.73
C VAL A 84 12.88 -4.03 15.51
N GLN A 85 14.19 -3.89 15.65
CA GLN A 85 15.13 -3.69 14.54
C GLN A 85 15.08 -4.90 13.58
N ASN A 86 14.27 -4.82 12.52
CA ASN A 86 14.59 -5.52 11.30
C ASN A 86 15.52 -4.60 10.53
N GLU A 87 16.83 -4.79 10.65
CA GLU A 87 17.82 -3.93 9.98
C GLU A 87 17.77 -4.07 8.44
N GLY A 88 16.74 -4.68 7.84
CA GLY A 88 16.64 -4.92 6.40
C GLY A 88 17.76 -5.81 5.85
N LYS A 89 18.62 -6.37 6.72
CA LYS A 89 19.89 -7.02 6.38
C LYS A 89 19.76 -8.08 5.27
N PHE A 90 18.66 -8.84 5.24
CA PHE A 90 18.43 -9.83 4.18
C PHE A 90 18.22 -9.18 2.81
N ILE A 91 17.29 -8.22 2.72
CA ILE A 91 16.99 -7.45 1.50
C ILE A 91 18.21 -6.58 1.11
N LYS A 92 18.95 -6.07 2.10
CA LYS A 92 20.22 -5.34 1.92
C LYS A 92 21.34 -6.22 1.37
N LYS A 93 21.40 -7.50 1.79
CA LYS A 93 22.38 -8.50 1.30
C LYS A 93 21.99 -9.03 -0.08
N HIS A 94 20.70 -9.25 -0.30
CA HIS A 94 20.14 -9.82 -1.52
C HIS A 94 19.10 -8.86 -2.09
N LYS A 95 19.50 -8.11 -3.13
CA LYS A 95 18.62 -7.16 -3.78
C LYS A 95 17.49 -7.94 -4.45
N LYS A 96 16.26 -7.80 -3.92
CA LYS A 96 15.04 -8.27 -4.59
C LYS A 96 15.13 -7.87 -6.06
N VAL A 97 14.95 -8.81 -6.99
CA VAL A 97 14.99 -8.46 -8.41
C VAL A 97 13.70 -7.73 -8.75
N THR A 98 13.65 -6.45 -8.39
CA THR A 98 12.56 -5.56 -8.79
C THR A 98 12.87 -4.86 -10.11
N ASP A 99 14.12 -4.88 -10.61
CA ASP A 99 14.50 -3.90 -11.65
C ASP A 99 15.57 -4.32 -12.67
N LYS A 100 16.09 -5.55 -12.69
CA LYS A 100 17.16 -5.94 -13.64
C LYS A 100 16.72 -6.84 -14.80
N ASN A 101 15.56 -7.48 -14.72
CA ASN A 101 14.87 -8.01 -15.91
C ASN A 101 13.95 -6.96 -16.54
N ASN A 102 14.31 -5.68 -16.39
CA ASN A 102 13.94 -4.61 -17.31
C ASN A 102 14.59 -4.80 -18.71
N ASN A 103 14.41 -5.99 -19.29
CA ASN A 103 13.94 -6.07 -20.67
C ASN A 103 12.45 -5.69 -20.75
N GLY A 104 11.98 -4.80 -19.86
CA GLY A 104 11.08 -3.72 -20.19
C GLY A 104 11.64 -2.95 -21.39
N SER A 105 11.57 -3.59 -22.57
CA SER A 105 11.13 -2.86 -23.75
C SER A 105 10.02 -1.95 -23.27
N ASP A 106 10.16 -0.63 -23.48
CA ASP A 106 9.16 0.40 -23.21
C ASP A 106 7.83 -0.26 -22.88
N ASN A 107 7.42 -0.25 -21.61
CA ASN A 107 6.23 -0.93 -21.10
C ASN A 107 4.98 -0.27 -21.72
N LYS A 108 4.87 -0.46 -23.03
CA LYS A 108 3.85 0.07 -23.89
C LYS A 108 2.72 -0.90 -23.66
N TYR A 109 1.66 -0.37 -23.06
CA TYR A 109 0.25 -0.71 -23.24
C TYR A 109 -0.13 -1.02 -24.70
N THR A 110 0.59 -1.92 -25.38
CA THR A 110 0.44 -2.22 -26.80
C THR A 110 0.72 -3.68 -27.02
N ARG A 111 -0.35 -4.45 -27.12
CA ARG A 111 -0.59 -5.44 -28.20
C ARG A 111 -1.98 -6.08 -28.07
N GLY A 112 -3.00 -5.29 -27.75
CA GLY A 112 -4.34 -5.65 -28.21
C GLY A 112 -4.39 -5.50 -29.73
N ASN A 113 -4.71 -6.56 -30.48
CA ASN A 113 -5.03 -6.48 -31.91
C ASN A 113 -6.41 -5.84 -32.15
N GLY A 114 -6.84 -4.97 -31.22
CA GLY A 114 -8.11 -4.26 -31.22
C GLY A 114 -8.23 -3.43 -32.48
N LYS A 115 -8.96 -3.95 -33.46
CA LYS A 115 -9.35 -3.19 -34.65
C LYS A 115 -10.17 -2.01 -34.16
N LYS A 116 -9.59 -0.80 -34.19
CA LYS A 116 -10.26 0.48 -33.97
C LYS A 116 -11.49 0.58 -34.89
N LYS A 117 -12.64 0.07 -34.42
CA LYS A 117 -13.91 0.12 -35.15
C LYS A 117 -14.78 1.22 -34.56
N GLY A 118 -14.94 2.27 -35.37
CA GLY A 118 -15.88 3.35 -35.15
C GLY A 118 -17.34 2.90 -35.21
N HIS A 119 -18.20 3.79 -34.72
CA HIS A 119 -19.61 3.98 -35.07
C HIS A 119 -20.49 2.74 -35.27
N ALA A 120 -20.52 1.83 -34.29
CA ALA A 120 -21.67 0.93 -34.14
C ALA A 120 -22.72 1.61 -33.24
N ASN A 121 -23.95 1.78 -33.73
CA ASN A 121 -25.07 2.31 -32.94
C ASN A 121 -25.52 1.37 -31.80
N VAL A 122 -25.03 0.12 -31.80
CA VAL A 122 -25.27 -0.88 -30.75
C VAL A 122 -23.92 -1.53 -30.41
N LEU A 123 -23.49 -1.39 -29.15
CA LEU A 123 -22.27 -2.02 -28.65
C LEU A 123 -22.54 -3.50 -28.38
N LYS A 124 -21.67 -4.37 -28.87
CA LYS A 124 -21.78 -5.82 -28.66
C LYS A 124 -21.27 -6.20 -27.27
N PRO A 125 -21.75 -7.30 -26.69
CA PRO A 125 -21.12 -7.94 -25.54
C PRO A 125 -19.63 -8.22 -25.74
N VAL A 126 -18.91 -8.38 -24.64
CA VAL A 126 -17.49 -8.74 -24.61
C VAL A 126 -17.28 -10.02 -25.43
N THR A 127 -16.19 -10.05 -26.19
CA THR A 127 -15.75 -11.25 -26.90
C THR A 127 -14.50 -11.75 -26.19
N PRO A 128 -14.59 -12.83 -25.40
CA PRO A 128 -13.44 -13.35 -24.66
C PRO A 128 -12.30 -13.77 -25.60
N GLU A 129 -11.08 -13.51 -25.18
CA GLU A 129 -9.86 -14.00 -25.82
C GLU A 129 -9.20 -15.04 -24.90
N ALA A 130 -8.81 -16.18 -25.48
CA ALA A 130 -8.08 -17.19 -24.73
C ALA A 130 -6.61 -16.77 -24.60
N TYR A 131 -6.07 -16.85 -23.39
CA TYR A 131 -4.64 -16.68 -23.18
C TYR A 131 -3.87 -17.85 -23.82
N THR A 132 -2.75 -17.53 -24.46
CA THR A 132 -1.92 -18.49 -25.20
C THR A 132 -0.43 -18.41 -24.82
N GLY A 133 -0.09 -17.55 -23.86
CA GLY A 133 1.26 -17.47 -23.31
C GLY A 133 1.51 -18.52 -22.25
N GLU A 134 2.65 -18.42 -21.58
CA GLU A 134 3.03 -19.32 -20.48
C GLU A 134 2.26 -18.96 -19.21
N THR A 135 1.75 -19.97 -18.51
CA THR A 135 1.10 -19.80 -17.22
C THR A 135 2.13 -20.03 -16.11
N ARG A 136 2.39 -19.01 -15.30
CA ARG A 136 3.16 -19.15 -14.06
C ARG A 136 2.30 -19.89 -13.03
N THR A 137 2.84 -20.94 -12.43
CA THR A 137 2.15 -21.71 -11.38
C THR A 137 2.99 -21.73 -10.12
N ASP A 138 2.51 -21.09 -9.07
CA ASP A 138 3.23 -21.01 -7.79
C ASP A 138 2.75 -22.10 -6.82
N LYS A 139 3.67 -22.64 -6.03
CA LYS A 139 3.39 -23.62 -4.98
C LYS A 139 3.06 -22.91 -3.68
N VAL A 140 1.92 -23.21 -3.08
CA VAL A 140 1.47 -22.61 -1.81
C VAL A 140 1.41 -23.67 -0.71
N LEU A 141 2.20 -23.48 0.33
CA LEU A 141 2.18 -24.31 1.53
C LEU A 141 1.06 -23.85 2.45
N LEU A 142 0.02 -24.65 2.62
CA LEU A 142 -1.10 -24.35 3.50
C LEU A 142 -1.10 -25.30 4.72
N LEU A 143 -0.86 -24.77 5.91
CA LEU A 143 -0.83 -25.54 7.16
C LEU A 143 -2.03 -25.18 8.04
N ALA A 144 -2.68 -26.18 8.63
CA ALA A 144 -3.75 -25.98 9.60
C ALA A 144 -3.29 -26.33 11.02
N ILE A 145 -3.58 -25.45 11.99
CA ILE A 145 -3.18 -25.60 13.39
C ILE A 145 -4.31 -25.25 14.37
N ASP A 146 -4.57 -26.15 15.32
CA ASP A 146 -5.53 -25.97 16.40
C ASP A 146 -4.84 -25.79 17.75
N PHE A 147 -5.63 -25.52 18.79
CA PHE A 147 -5.14 -25.26 20.14
C PHE A 147 -5.53 -26.41 21.10
N PRO A 148 -4.83 -26.59 22.22
CA PRO A 148 -5.20 -27.58 23.23
C PRO A 148 -6.55 -27.28 23.90
N ASP A 149 -6.94 -26.00 23.97
CA ASP A 149 -8.19 -25.50 24.56
C ASP A 149 -9.27 -25.13 23.54
N TYR A 150 -8.91 -24.94 22.26
CA TYR A 150 -9.85 -24.68 21.17
C TYR A 150 -9.51 -25.55 19.95
N LYS A 151 -10.35 -26.56 19.70
CA LYS A 151 -10.15 -27.53 18.61
C LYS A 151 -10.81 -27.08 17.33
N ASN A 152 -10.28 -27.53 16.19
CA ASN A 152 -10.93 -27.32 14.91
C ASN A 152 -12.39 -27.85 14.96
N SER A 153 -13.27 -27.21 14.19
CA SER A 153 -14.70 -27.49 14.09
C SER A 153 -15.45 -27.27 15.41
N SER A 154 -14.94 -26.38 16.26
CA SER A 154 -15.63 -25.91 17.49
C SER A 154 -16.45 -24.64 17.27
N ILE A 155 -16.35 -24.01 16.09
CA ILE A 155 -17.14 -22.82 15.72
C ILE A 155 -18.62 -23.15 15.82
N THR A 156 -19.42 -22.24 16.38
CA THR A 156 -20.88 -22.38 16.42
C THR A 156 -21.58 -21.53 15.36
N LYS A 157 -22.84 -21.85 15.07
CA LYS A 157 -23.62 -21.14 14.04
C LYS A 157 -23.80 -19.64 14.34
N ASP A 158 -23.80 -19.25 15.61
CA ASP A 158 -23.95 -17.84 16.01
C ASP A 158 -22.62 -17.07 15.95
N GLU A 159 -21.51 -17.80 15.73
CA GLU A 159 -20.14 -17.28 15.66
C GLU A 159 -19.64 -17.11 14.23
N SER A 160 -20.30 -17.66 13.20
CA SER A 160 -19.84 -17.53 11.80
C SER A 160 -20.99 -17.46 10.79
N ASP A 161 -20.89 -16.52 9.84
CA ASP A 161 -21.80 -16.45 8.70
C ASP A 161 -21.40 -17.51 7.66
N MET A 162 -20.15 -17.96 7.73
CA MET A 162 -19.51 -19.00 6.94
C MET A 162 -19.50 -20.35 7.67
N PHE A 163 -20.57 -20.63 8.41
CA PHE A 163 -20.67 -21.77 9.32
C PHE A 163 -20.84 -23.13 8.61
N TYR A 164 -20.00 -24.10 8.98
CA TYR A 164 -20.17 -25.53 8.67
C TYR A 164 -20.23 -26.36 9.95
N GLU A 165 -20.93 -27.51 9.91
CA GLU A 165 -20.91 -28.45 11.04
C GLU A 165 -19.51 -29.01 11.31
N ASN A 166 -18.69 -29.15 10.26
CA ASN A 166 -17.29 -29.53 10.36
C ASN A 166 -16.51 -28.81 9.24
N TYR A 167 -15.26 -28.47 9.51
CA TYR A 167 -14.28 -27.89 8.58
C TYR A 167 -13.19 -28.93 8.30
N PRO A 168 -13.46 -29.96 7.47
CA PRO A 168 -12.47 -30.97 7.14
C PRO A 168 -11.35 -30.38 6.28
N MET A 169 -10.16 -30.99 6.26
CA MET A 169 -9.04 -30.54 5.40
C MET A 169 -9.43 -30.41 3.91
N ASP A 170 -10.31 -31.28 3.41
CA ASP A 170 -10.83 -31.21 2.03
C ASP A 170 -11.61 -29.92 1.76
N HIS A 171 -12.27 -29.32 2.77
CA HIS A 171 -12.93 -28.03 2.62
C HIS A 171 -11.91 -26.96 2.19
N PHE A 172 -10.80 -26.84 2.92
CA PHE A 172 -9.73 -25.89 2.61
C PHE A 172 -9.03 -26.22 1.29
N GLN A 173 -8.82 -27.52 1.01
CA GLN A 173 -8.24 -27.95 -0.26
C GLN A 173 -9.06 -27.46 -1.46
N GLN A 174 -10.39 -27.61 -1.42
CA GLN A 174 -11.26 -27.13 -2.49
C GLN A 174 -11.37 -25.61 -2.50
N MET A 175 -11.41 -24.97 -1.32
CA MET A 175 -11.53 -23.52 -1.21
C MET A 175 -10.31 -22.79 -1.79
N VAL A 176 -9.10 -23.28 -1.51
CA VAL A 176 -7.87 -22.64 -2.01
C VAL A 176 -7.51 -23.15 -3.40
N PHE A 177 -7.47 -24.47 -3.61
CA PHE A 177 -6.91 -25.09 -4.82
C PHE A 177 -7.94 -25.74 -5.75
N GLY A 178 -9.24 -25.71 -5.42
CA GLY A 178 -10.26 -26.42 -6.19
C GLY A 178 -10.45 -25.84 -7.59
N GLU A 179 -10.35 -26.67 -8.64
CA GLU A 179 -10.55 -26.23 -10.02
C GLU A 179 -12.00 -25.82 -10.33
N ASN A 180 -12.95 -26.35 -9.55
CA ASN A 180 -14.39 -26.20 -9.77
C ASN A 180 -15.10 -25.39 -8.66
N GLY A 181 -14.33 -24.71 -7.82
CA GLY A 181 -14.83 -24.03 -6.64
C GLY A 181 -15.00 -24.97 -5.45
N TYR A 182 -15.69 -24.51 -4.41
CA TYR A 182 -15.94 -25.26 -3.20
C TYR A 182 -17.40 -25.12 -2.73
N LYS A 183 -17.85 -26.08 -1.92
CA LYS A 183 -19.22 -26.11 -1.43
C LYS A 183 -19.39 -25.12 -0.27
N GLY A 184 -20.24 -24.12 -0.46
CA GLY A 184 -20.71 -23.18 0.56
C GLY A 184 -21.63 -23.82 1.62
N PRO A 185 -21.90 -23.10 2.72
CA PRO A 185 -22.62 -23.63 3.87
C PRO A 185 -24.10 -23.93 3.58
N ASN A 186 -24.70 -23.25 2.61
CA ASN A 186 -26.06 -23.53 2.12
C ASN A 186 -26.07 -24.40 0.85
N GLY A 187 -24.95 -25.08 0.55
CA GLY A 187 -24.80 -25.97 -0.60
C GLY A 187 -24.57 -25.26 -1.93
N GLN A 188 -24.40 -23.93 -1.95
CA GLN A 188 -24.00 -23.20 -3.16
C GLN A 188 -22.58 -23.55 -3.59
N ASN A 189 -22.26 -23.41 -4.87
CA ASN A 189 -20.87 -23.50 -5.34
C ASN A 189 -20.24 -22.11 -5.26
N LEU A 190 -19.17 -21.99 -4.50
CA LEU A 190 -18.41 -20.76 -4.26
C LEU A 190 -17.09 -20.81 -5.03
N ILE A 191 -16.58 -19.64 -5.42
CA ILE A 191 -15.33 -19.53 -6.18
C ILE A 191 -14.13 -19.91 -5.31
N SER A 192 -13.23 -20.74 -5.81
CA SER A 192 -11.95 -21.01 -5.10
C SER A 192 -10.95 -19.87 -5.31
N MET A 193 -9.94 -19.78 -4.45
CA MET A 193 -8.84 -18.82 -4.63
C MET A 193 -8.09 -19.06 -5.95
N LYS A 194 -7.86 -20.32 -6.32
CA LYS A 194 -7.31 -20.71 -7.63
C LYS A 194 -8.13 -20.14 -8.79
N GLN A 195 -9.45 -20.33 -8.78
CA GLN A 195 -10.33 -19.75 -9.79
C GLN A 195 -10.31 -18.22 -9.75
N TYR A 196 -10.21 -17.60 -8.58
CA TYR A 196 -10.11 -16.15 -8.45
C TYR A 196 -8.91 -15.61 -9.23
N TYR A 197 -7.72 -16.14 -8.96
CA TYR A 197 -6.49 -15.72 -9.62
C TYR A 197 -6.43 -16.07 -11.10
N GLN A 198 -6.96 -17.22 -11.52
CA GLN A 198 -7.11 -17.55 -12.93
C GLN A 198 -8.02 -16.54 -13.67
N ASN A 199 -9.09 -16.08 -13.02
CA ASN A 199 -9.97 -15.05 -13.59
C ASN A 199 -9.28 -13.68 -13.67
N GLN A 200 -8.60 -13.25 -12.60
CA GLN A 200 -7.95 -11.93 -12.55
C GLN A 200 -6.75 -11.83 -13.50
N SER A 201 -5.97 -12.90 -13.63
CA SER A 201 -4.77 -12.97 -14.49
C SER A 201 -5.09 -13.34 -15.94
N GLY A 202 -6.36 -13.57 -16.28
CA GLY A 202 -6.74 -14.06 -17.60
C GLY A 202 -6.14 -15.42 -17.96
N GLY A 203 -5.81 -16.25 -16.97
CA GLY A 203 -5.17 -17.56 -17.15
C GLY A 203 -3.64 -17.55 -17.25
N SER A 204 -3.01 -16.39 -17.04
CA SER A 204 -1.53 -16.28 -17.04
C SER A 204 -0.86 -16.64 -15.71
N TYR A 205 -1.65 -16.73 -14.64
CA TYR A 205 -1.19 -17.09 -13.31
C TYR A 205 -2.12 -18.13 -12.68
N ASP A 206 -1.53 -19.13 -12.03
CA ASP A 206 -2.20 -20.21 -11.34
C ASP A 206 -1.50 -20.52 -10.01
N ILE A 207 -2.20 -21.20 -9.10
CA ILE A 207 -1.65 -21.68 -7.84
C ILE A 207 -1.91 -23.18 -7.69
N ASP A 208 -0.98 -23.87 -7.04
CA ASP A 208 -1.10 -25.29 -6.72
C ASP A 208 -0.55 -25.58 -5.32
N GLY A 209 -1.09 -26.59 -4.65
CA GLY A 209 -0.73 -26.87 -3.27
C GLY A 209 -1.60 -27.90 -2.60
N GLN A 210 -1.25 -28.19 -1.35
CA GLN A 210 -1.95 -29.15 -0.50
C GLN A 210 -2.06 -28.60 0.91
N VAL A 211 -3.16 -28.94 1.57
CA VAL A 211 -3.41 -28.57 2.97
C VAL A 211 -2.87 -29.66 3.89
N HIS A 212 -2.05 -29.30 4.87
CA HIS A 212 -1.42 -30.23 5.82
C HIS A 212 -1.80 -29.90 7.27
N GLY A 213 -1.83 -30.91 8.14
CA GLY A 213 -2.37 -30.84 9.50
C GLY A 213 -3.68 -31.64 9.67
N TRP A 214 -4.53 -31.34 10.64
CA TRP A 214 -4.39 -30.34 11.69
C TRP A 214 -3.25 -30.70 12.65
N TYR A 215 -2.32 -29.78 12.85
CA TYR A 215 -1.39 -29.84 13.97
C TYR A 215 -2.06 -29.25 15.22
N THR A 216 -1.55 -29.58 16.40
CA THR A 216 -2.01 -28.98 17.66
C THR A 216 -0.89 -28.18 18.28
N ALA A 217 -1.10 -26.89 18.53
CA ALA A 217 -0.21 -25.97 19.22
C ALA A 217 0.13 -26.45 20.66
N ASP A 218 1.29 -26.06 21.17
CA ASP A 218 1.73 -26.48 22.51
C ASP A 218 1.07 -25.67 23.64
N HIS A 219 0.59 -24.46 23.34
CA HIS A 219 -0.06 -23.56 24.28
C HIS A 219 -1.53 -23.25 23.92
N PRO A 220 -2.34 -22.80 24.88
CA PRO A 220 -3.72 -22.33 24.64
C PRO A 220 -3.79 -21.17 23.64
N ALA A 221 -4.94 -20.97 22.98
CA ALA A 221 -5.15 -19.91 21.98
C ALA A 221 -4.70 -18.51 22.46
N ALA A 222 -5.09 -18.14 23.69
CA ALA A 222 -4.75 -16.85 24.31
C ALA A 222 -3.24 -16.60 24.47
N TYR A 223 -2.39 -17.63 24.47
CA TYR A 223 -0.93 -17.45 24.51
C TYR A 223 -0.41 -16.78 23.24
N TYR A 224 -1.04 -17.10 22.10
CA TYR A 224 -0.65 -16.61 20.77
C TYR A 224 -1.48 -15.40 20.35
N GLY A 225 -2.82 -15.49 20.43
CA GLY A 225 -3.74 -14.45 19.94
C GLY A 225 -4.11 -13.38 20.97
N GLY A 226 -3.98 -13.66 22.28
CA GLY A 226 -4.39 -12.74 23.34
C GLY A 226 -3.79 -11.33 23.19
N ASN A 227 -4.65 -10.32 23.30
CA ASN A 227 -4.25 -8.92 23.18
C ASN A 227 -3.33 -8.47 24.34
N TYR A 228 -2.20 -7.84 23.99
CA TYR A 228 -1.21 -7.33 24.95
C TYR A 228 -0.72 -5.92 24.58
N PRO A 229 -0.47 -5.02 25.55
CA PRO A 229 -0.65 -5.18 27.00
C PRO A 229 -2.08 -4.97 27.50
N ASP A 230 -2.95 -4.44 26.66
CA ASP A 230 -4.33 -4.08 26.97
C ASP A 230 -5.30 -4.86 26.07
N ALA A 231 -6.61 -4.84 26.39
CA ALA A 231 -7.62 -5.63 25.67
C ALA A 231 -7.83 -5.22 24.20
N ASP A 232 -7.43 -4.01 23.83
CA ASP A 232 -7.38 -3.46 22.48
C ASP A 232 -5.94 -3.43 21.91
N GLY A 233 -5.00 -4.13 22.57
CA GLY A 233 -3.65 -4.33 22.11
C GLY A 233 -3.56 -5.32 20.93
N SER A 234 -2.35 -5.64 20.50
CA SER A 234 -2.12 -6.58 19.39
C SER A 234 -1.92 -8.00 19.88
N ASP A 235 -2.05 -8.94 18.95
CA ASP A 235 -1.80 -10.36 19.19
C ASP A 235 -0.42 -10.58 19.82
N SER A 236 -0.39 -11.38 20.88
CA SER A 236 0.81 -11.55 21.71
C SER A 236 1.98 -12.23 20.98
N ARG A 237 1.75 -13.39 20.34
CA ARG A 237 2.80 -14.28 19.81
C ARG A 237 2.42 -15.05 18.53
N PRO A 238 1.81 -14.45 17.48
CA PRO A 238 1.44 -15.23 16.30
C PRO A 238 2.65 -15.88 15.62
N LYS A 239 3.80 -15.19 15.57
CA LYS A 239 5.04 -15.73 14.97
C LYS A 239 5.53 -17.02 15.63
N GLU A 240 5.31 -17.18 16.94
CA GLU A 240 5.64 -18.44 17.63
C GLU A 240 4.72 -19.58 17.17
N LEU A 241 3.43 -19.30 16.94
CA LEU A 241 2.49 -20.27 16.38
C LEU A 241 2.90 -20.70 14.96
N ILE A 242 3.32 -19.75 14.11
CA ILE A 242 3.81 -20.05 12.75
C ILE A 242 5.03 -20.97 12.82
N LYS A 243 6.01 -20.65 13.67
CA LYS A 243 7.23 -21.47 13.86
C LYS A 243 6.88 -22.89 14.35
N GLU A 244 5.98 -23.00 15.32
CA GLU A 244 5.49 -24.30 15.80
C GLU A 244 4.79 -25.11 14.70
N ALA A 245 3.94 -24.48 13.89
CA ALA A 245 3.26 -25.14 12.78
C ALA A 245 4.27 -25.70 11.76
N LEU A 246 5.30 -24.91 11.42
CA LEU A 246 6.39 -25.33 10.53
C LEU A 246 7.22 -26.48 11.12
N GLU A 247 7.57 -26.41 12.41
CA GLU A 247 8.31 -27.48 13.09
C GLU A 247 7.51 -28.79 13.20
N LYS A 248 6.19 -28.69 13.35
CA LYS A 248 5.28 -29.86 13.35
C LYS A 248 5.15 -30.42 11.93
N ALA A 249 5.02 -29.55 10.93
CA ALA A 249 5.01 -29.92 9.52
C ALA A 249 6.30 -30.60 9.07
N ALA A 250 7.46 -30.16 9.55
CA ALA A 250 8.75 -30.79 9.26
C ALA A 250 8.88 -32.24 9.79
N LYS A 251 8.03 -32.62 10.74
CA LYS A 251 7.97 -33.98 11.32
C LYS A 251 6.89 -34.85 10.66
N ASP A 252 6.06 -34.29 9.78
CA ASP A 252 5.03 -35.04 9.07
C ASP A 252 5.67 -35.87 7.93
N PRO A 253 5.63 -37.21 8.00
CA PRO A 253 6.25 -38.05 6.97
C PRO A 253 5.53 -38.01 5.62
N SER A 254 4.34 -37.41 5.53
CA SER A 254 3.57 -37.25 4.31
C SER A 254 3.85 -35.96 3.55
N LEU A 255 4.59 -35.03 4.17
CA LEU A 255 4.92 -33.71 3.63
C LEU A 255 6.42 -33.58 3.37
N ASN A 256 6.78 -33.20 2.14
CA ASN A 256 8.11 -32.72 1.83
C ASN A 256 8.10 -31.19 1.67
N LEU A 257 8.56 -30.47 2.69
CA LEU A 257 8.56 -29.00 2.68
C LEU A 257 9.41 -28.40 1.53
N ALA A 258 10.42 -29.12 1.04
CA ALA A 258 11.27 -28.65 -0.06
C ALA A 258 10.56 -28.63 -1.42
N ASP A 259 9.35 -29.17 -1.52
CA ASP A 259 8.53 -29.06 -2.73
C ASP A 259 7.89 -27.67 -2.88
N TYR A 260 7.92 -26.84 -1.83
CA TYR A 260 7.36 -25.49 -1.79
C TYR A 260 8.43 -24.38 -1.90
N ASP A 261 9.63 -24.75 -2.33
CA ASP A 261 10.73 -23.86 -2.73
C ASP A 261 10.95 -24.13 -4.23
N GLN A 262 10.53 -23.18 -5.08
CA GLN A 262 10.61 -23.25 -6.54
C GLN A 262 10.99 -21.90 -7.18
N TRP A 263 10.96 -20.80 -6.43
CA TRP A 263 11.12 -19.45 -6.96
C TRP A 263 12.12 -18.60 -6.17
N ASP A 264 13.26 -18.32 -6.78
CA ASP A 264 14.25 -17.37 -6.32
C ASP A 264 13.78 -15.94 -6.57
N ARG A 265 13.02 -15.41 -5.61
CA ARG A 265 12.50 -14.04 -5.63
C ARG A 265 13.62 -12.99 -5.58
N TYR A 266 14.78 -13.35 -5.05
CA TYR A 266 15.84 -12.41 -4.70
C TYR A 266 17.10 -12.57 -5.57
N ASP A 267 17.12 -13.52 -6.50
CA ASP A 267 18.30 -13.88 -7.32
C ASP A 267 19.51 -14.04 -6.39
N LEU A 268 19.38 -14.94 -5.40
CA LEU A 268 20.32 -15.09 -4.30
C LEU A 268 21.73 -15.41 -4.78
N ASP A 269 21.85 -16.08 -5.94
CA ASP A 269 23.13 -16.42 -6.57
C ASP A 269 23.58 -15.44 -7.68
N GLY A 270 22.69 -14.54 -8.11
CA GLY A 270 22.98 -13.45 -9.03
C GLY A 270 23.11 -13.86 -10.50
N ASP A 271 22.54 -15.00 -10.90
CA ASP A 271 22.60 -15.52 -12.26
C ASP A 271 21.46 -14.98 -13.17
N GLY A 272 20.44 -14.35 -12.57
CA GLY A 272 19.30 -13.72 -13.24
C GLY A 272 18.12 -14.67 -13.55
N VAL A 273 18.19 -15.92 -13.12
CA VAL A 273 17.15 -16.95 -13.27
C VAL A 273 16.31 -17.01 -12.00
N LEU A 274 15.09 -16.49 -12.07
CA LEU A 274 14.21 -16.50 -10.89
C LEU A 274 13.48 -17.83 -10.73
N ASN A 275 13.23 -18.57 -11.81
CA ASN A 275 12.46 -19.82 -11.77
C ASN A 275 13.35 -21.01 -11.38
N GLU A 276 13.96 -20.91 -10.22
CA GLU A 276 14.73 -21.94 -9.56
C GLU A 276 14.63 -21.83 -8.04
N LYS A 277 15.21 -22.80 -7.35
CA LYS A 277 15.14 -22.92 -5.89
C LYS A 277 16.17 -22.05 -5.20
N ASP A 278 15.78 -21.34 -4.15
CA ASP A 278 16.67 -20.46 -3.39
C ASP A 278 16.87 -20.94 -1.93
N GLY A 279 16.18 -22.01 -1.54
CA GLY A 279 16.19 -22.55 -0.18
C GLY A 279 15.16 -21.89 0.73
N ILE A 280 14.23 -21.09 0.21
CA ILE A 280 13.18 -20.39 0.94
C ILE A 280 11.81 -20.93 0.48
N VAL A 281 10.88 -21.09 1.42
CA VAL A 281 9.49 -21.41 1.06
C VAL A 281 8.86 -20.24 0.30
N ASP A 282 8.36 -20.49 -0.91
CA ASP A 282 7.86 -19.46 -1.83
C ASP A 282 6.66 -18.69 -1.25
N HIS A 283 5.68 -19.44 -0.73
CA HIS A 283 4.39 -18.95 -0.23
C HIS A 283 3.90 -19.80 0.94
N LEU A 284 3.65 -19.19 2.10
CA LEU A 284 3.19 -19.85 3.32
C LEU A 284 1.87 -19.24 3.80
N MET A 285 0.87 -20.11 3.97
CA MET A 285 -0.43 -19.77 4.55
C MET A 285 -0.71 -20.65 5.76
N ILE A 286 -1.22 -20.05 6.83
CA ILE A 286 -1.61 -20.75 8.06
C ILE A 286 -3.10 -20.57 8.31
N ILE A 287 -3.80 -21.68 8.57
CA ILE A 287 -5.18 -21.68 9.06
C ILE A 287 -5.14 -21.96 10.56
N HIS A 288 -5.62 -21.04 11.39
CA HIS A 288 -5.80 -21.30 12.81
C HIS A 288 -7.25 -21.70 13.12
N ALA A 289 -7.45 -22.52 14.16
CA ALA A 289 -8.79 -22.89 14.61
C ALA A 289 -9.55 -21.68 15.18
N GLY A 290 -10.88 -21.65 14.96
CA GLY A 290 -11.78 -20.59 15.42
C GLY A 290 -11.93 -19.39 14.48
N PRO A 291 -12.90 -18.49 14.73
CA PRO A 291 -13.07 -17.27 13.95
C PRO A 291 -11.97 -16.26 14.25
N GLY A 292 -11.63 -15.42 13.26
CA GLY A 292 -10.68 -14.34 13.43
C GLY A 292 -11.21 -13.24 14.34
N GLU A 293 -10.35 -12.57 15.07
CA GLU A 293 -10.72 -11.46 15.96
C GLU A 293 -11.37 -10.30 15.18
N GLU A 294 -10.92 -10.08 13.95
CA GLU A 294 -11.48 -9.10 13.02
C GLU A 294 -12.96 -9.36 12.67
N ALA A 295 -13.41 -10.61 12.86
CA ALA A 295 -14.80 -11.05 12.75
C ALA A 295 -15.44 -11.34 14.11
N GLY A 296 -14.87 -10.79 15.20
CA GLY A 296 -15.38 -10.88 16.57
C GLY A 296 -14.89 -12.08 17.39
N GLY A 297 -13.99 -12.93 16.85
CA GLY A 297 -13.26 -13.98 17.58
C GLY A 297 -14.08 -15.15 18.14
N GLY A 298 -15.40 -15.17 17.93
CA GLY A 298 -16.28 -16.23 18.44
C GLY A 298 -16.18 -16.40 19.96
N LEU A 299 -15.96 -17.64 20.44
CA LEU A 299 -15.75 -17.91 21.87
C LEU A 299 -14.39 -17.45 22.41
N LEU A 300 -13.41 -17.25 21.52
CA LEU A 300 -12.10 -16.75 21.90
C LEU A 300 -12.12 -15.23 22.08
N THR A 301 -13.08 -14.52 21.47
CA THR A 301 -13.20 -13.06 21.52
C THR A 301 -11.86 -12.37 21.25
N THR A 302 -11.30 -11.62 22.21
CA THR A 302 -10.01 -10.92 22.09
C THR A 302 -8.78 -11.82 22.23
N ASP A 303 -8.99 -13.12 22.47
CA ASP A 303 -7.94 -14.15 22.47
C ASP A 303 -7.80 -14.84 21.10
N ALA A 304 -8.69 -14.53 20.15
CA ALA A 304 -8.55 -14.97 18.76
C ALA A 304 -7.37 -14.26 18.08
N ILE A 305 -6.80 -14.89 17.06
CA ILE A 305 -5.80 -14.24 16.22
C ILE A 305 -6.53 -13.32 15.24
N TRP A 306 -5.94 -12.17 14.97
CA TRP A 306 -6.38 -11.26 13.93
C TRP A 306 -5.69 -11.64 12.61
N SER A 307 -6.44 -11.86 11.53
CA SER A 307 -5.89 -12.26 10.22
C SER A 307 -4.89 -11.23 9.66
N HIS A 308 -3.75 -11.67 9.14
CA HIS A 308 -2.72 -10.78 8.58
C HIS A 308 -1.68 -11.50 7.72
N ARG A 309 -0.96 -10.72 6.92
CA ARG A 309 0.34 -11.05 6.31
C ARG A 309 1.48 -10.40 7.09
N TRP A 310 2.53 -11.17 7.39
CA TRP A 310 3.76 -10.61 7.98
C TRP A 310 5.01 -11.43 7.60
N SER A 311 6.16 -11.07 8.16
CA SER A 311 7.42 -11.82 8.01
C SER A 311 7.95 -12.32 9.36
N LEU A 312 8.48 -13.54 9.38
CA LEU A 312 9.20 -14.08 10.53
C LEU A 312 10.44 -13.23 10.84
N ASP A 313 10.85 -13.25 12.10
CA ASP A 313 12.02 -12.48 12.53
C ASP A 313 13.31 -13.07 11.96
N PHE A 314 14.14 -12.21 11.39
CA PHE A 314 15.50 -12.53 10.96
C PHE A 314 16.43 -12.66 12.17
N ASN A 315 17.53 -13.41 12.03
CA ASN A 315 18.55 -13.49 13.08
C ASN A 315 19.45 -12.24 13.11
N GLU A 316 20.40 -12.17 14.05
CA GLU A 316 21.32 -11.02 14.21
C GLU A 316 22.16 -10.73 12.95
N GLN A 317 22.39 -11.74 12.12
CA GLN A 317 23.09 -11.64 10.83
C GLN A 317 22.17 -11.23 9.68
N GLY A 318 20.86 -11.15 9.93
CA GLY A 318 19.86 -10.82 8.92
C GLY A 318 19.47 -11.99 8.03
N GLU A 319 19.69 -13.24 8.46
CA GLU A 319 19.24 -14.42 7.71
C GLU A 319 17.84 -14.84 8.16
N PRO A 320 17.02 -15.43 7.26
CA PRO A 320 15.66 -15.83 7.56
C PRO A 320 15.61 -16.91 8.65
N TYR A 321 14.43 -17.09 9.25
CA TYR A 321 14.17 -18.23 10.11
C TYR A 321 14.33 -19.53 9.31
N THR A 322 15.13 -20.47 9.79
CA THR A 322 15.23 -21.82 9.21
C THR A 322 14.37 -22.80 9.99
N ILE A 323 13.72 -23.71 9.27
CA ILE A 323 12.90 -24.77 9.87
C ILE A 323 13.82 -25.90 10.34
N PRO A 324 13.96 -26.15 11.66
CA PRO A 324 14.94 -27.10 12.18
C PRO A 324 14.74 -28.52 11.64
N GLY A 325 15.83 -29.14 11.18
CA GLY A 325 15.83 -30.54 10.73
C GLY A 325 15.28 -30.78 9.32
N THR A 326 14.96 -29.71 8.59
CA THR A 326 14.60 -29.79 7.17
C THR A 326 15.84 -29.89 6.28
N LYS A 327 15.61 -30.19 4.99
CA LYS A 327 16.65 -30.18 3.95
C LYS A 327 16.10 -29.44 2.74
N SER A 328 16.63 -28.28 2.41
CA SER A 328 16.23 -27.51 1.22
C SER A 328 16.75 -28.14 -0.07
N GLY A 329 17.93 -28.79 0.01
CA GLY A 329 18.67 -29.22 -1.17
C GLY A 329 19.57 -28.12 -1.75
N GLN A 330 19.61 -26.96 -1.08
CA GLN A 330 20.49 -25.82 -1.38
C GLN A 330 21.61 -25.71 -0.33
N GLU A 331 22.68 -24.97 -0.63
CA GLU A 331 23.76 -24.71 0.35
C GLU A 331 23.42 -23.53 1.28
N GLN A 332 22.52 -22.66 0.84
CA GLN A 332 21.98 -21.52 1.54
C GLN A 332 21.40 -21.94 2.90
N PHE A 333 21.53 -21.05 3.88
CA PHE A 333 20.97 -21.24 5.23
C PHE A 333 21.41 -22.54 5.94
N GLY A 334 22.61 -23.03 5.63
CA GLY A 334 23.14 -24.27 6.23
C GLY A 334 22.45 -25.54 5.71
N GLY A 335 21.74 -25.45 4.58
CA GLY A 335 21.00 -26.54 3.95
C GLY A 335 19.62 -26.82 4.53
N GLU A 336 19.15 -25.99 5.47
CA GLU A 336 17.77 -25.99 5.96
C GLU A 336 16.89 -25.09 5.09
N LEU A 337 15.58 -25.27 5.14
CA LEU A 337 14.62 -24.39 4.48
C LEU A 337 14.42 -23.11 5.30
N GLY A 338 14.60 -21.97 4.65
CA GLY A 338 14.26 -20.65 5.16
C GLY A 338 12.77 -20.33 4.98
N VAL A 339 12.25 -19.48 5.85
CA VAL A 339 10.91 -18.88 5.73
C VAL A 339 11.03 -17.40 6.07
N ILE A 340 10.53 -16.57 5.15
CA ILE A 340 10.46 -15.12 5.34
C ILE A 340 9.01 -14.72 5.58
N ASP A 341 8.19 -14.79 4.55
CA ASP A 341 6.83 -14.29 4.57
C ASP A 341 5.84 -15.38 4.98
N TYR A 342 4.79 -14.97 5.67
CA TYR A 342 3.66 -15.82 6.00
C TYR A 342 2.37 -15.02 5.99
N THR A 343 1.28 -15.73 5.75
CA THR A 343 -0.08 -15.22 5.98
C THR A 343 -0.80 -16.15 6.95
N ILE A 344 -1.72 -15.61 7.76
CA ILE A 344 -2.52 -16.39 8.71
C ILE A 344 -3.98 -15.95 8.65
N GLN A 345 -4.87 -16.92 8.54
CA GLN A 345 -6.31 -16.74 8.37
C GLN A 345 -7.09 -17.68 9.31
N PRO A 346 -8.38 -17.42 9.57
CA PRO A 346 -9.17 -18.20 10.50
C PRO A 346 -9.81 -19.41 9.84
N GLU A 347 -10.26 -20.37 10.66
CA GLU A 347 -10.93 -21.59 10.22
C GLU A 347 -12.22 -21.32 9.43
N ASP A 348 -12.90 -20.20 9.70
CA ASP A 348 -14.07 -19.75 8.95
C ASP A 348 -13.79 -18.71 7.86
N GLY A 349 -12.51 -18.49 7.54
CA GLY A 349 -12.10 -17.61 6.45
C GLY A 349 -12.66 -18.08 5.11
N ALA A 350 -13.24 -17.16 4.34
CA ALA A 350 -13.72 -17.41 2.99
C ALA A 350 -12.66 -17.01 1.94
N THR A 351 -12.85 -17.43 0.69
CA THR A 351 -11.94 -17.15 -0.45
C THR A 351 -11.42 -15.72 -0.52
N GLY A 352 -12.25 -14.73 -0.22
CA GLY A 352 -11.86 -13.32 -0.29
C GLY A 352 -10.74 -12.93 0.67
N VAL A 353 -10.70 -13.49 1.89
CA VAL A 353 -9.62 -13.24 2.86
C VAL A 353 -8.32 -13.88 2.37
N PHE A 354 -8.35 -15.15 1.98
CA PHE A 354 -7.18 -15.84 1.42
C PHE A 354 -6.64 -15.17 0.15
N ALA A 355 -7.52 -14.68 -0.73
CA ALA A 355 -7.14 -13.99 -1.94
C ALA A 355 -6.61 -12.56 -1.70
N HIS A 356 -7.06 -11.87 -0.65
CA HIS A 356 -6.51 -10.58 -0.25
C HIS A 356 -5.07 -10.75 0.25
N GLU A 357 -4.87 -11.66 1.21
CA GLU A 357 -3.58 -11.90 1.85
C GLU A 357 -2.51 -12.37 0.85
N PHE A 358 -2.90 -13.23 -0.10
CA PHE A 358 -2.00 -13.62 -1.18
C PHE A 358 -1.71 -12.50 -2.18
N GLY A 359 -2.56 -11.47 -2.27
CA GLY A 359 -2.26 -10.25 -3.02
C GLY A 359 -1.00 -9.57 -2.49
N HIS A 360 -0.80 -9.57 -1.17
CA HIS A 360 0.44 -9.06 -0.55
C HIS A 360 1.66 -9.93 -0.84
N ASP A 361 1.50 -11.25 -0.90
CA ASP A 361 2.57 -12.16 -1.30
C ASP A 361 3.05 -11.89 -2.75
N LEU A 362 2.13 -11.41 -3.60
CA LEU A 362 2.43 -10.91 -4.95
C LEU A 362 2.94 -9.45 -4.99
N GLY A 363 3.06 -8.78 -3.85
CA GLY A 363 3.65 -7.45 -3.72
C GLY A 363 2.66 -6.29 -3.82
N LEU A 364 1.35 -6.54 -3.72
CA LEU A 364 0.35 -5.47 -3.70
C LEU A 364 0.25 -4.82 -2.32
N PRO A 365 0.10 -3.48 -2.25
CA PRO A 365 -0.16 -2.78 -1.00
C PRO A 365 -1.65 -2.78 -0.65
N ASP A 366 -1.93 -2.46 0.61
CA ASP A 366 -3.26 -2.12 1.10
C ASP A 366 -3.76 -0.80 0.52
N GLU A 367 -4.96 -0.83 -0.04
CA GLU A 367 -5.60 0.38 -0.59
C GLU A 367 -6.43 1.14 0.42
N TYR A 368 -6.64 0.61 1.62
CA TYR A 368 -7.50 1.24 2.61
C TYR A 368 -6.80 2.27 3.49
N ASP A 369 -7.58 3.01 4.27
CA ASP A 369 -7.06 3.86 5.35
C ASP A 369 -6.47 2.97 6.48
N THR A 370 -5.21 2.57 6.34
CA THR A 370 -4.58 1.54 7.19
C THR A 370 -4.53 1.86 8.68
N ILE A 371 -4.56 3.14 9.03
CA ILE A 371 -4.58 3.60 10.43
C ILE A 371 -5.98 3.99 10.92
N TYR A 372 -7.01 3.76 10.10
CA TYR A 372 -8.39 4.11 10.40
C TYR A 372 -8.50 5.58 10.81
N SER A 373 -7.83 6.48 10.09
CA SER A 373 -7.81 7.90 10.45
C SER A 373 -9.17 8.57 10.23
N GLY A 374 -9.93 8.13 9.22
CA GLY A 374 -11.13 8.78 8.70
C GLY A 374 -12.42 7.98 8.84
N LYS A 375 -13.22 7.96 7.77
CA LYS A 375 -14.52 7.24 7.64
C LYS A 375 -14.44 6.15 6.56
N GLY A 376 -13.23 5.70 6.25
CA GLY A 376 -12.89 4.91 5.07
C GLY A 376 -12.44 5.80 3.91
N GLU A 377 -11.56 5.25 3.11
CA GLU A 377 -11.02 5.80 1.88
C GLU A 377 -11.96 5.57 0.67
N PRO A 378 -11.85 6.36 -0.39
CA PRO A 378 -12.67 6.20 -1.59
C PRO A 378 -12.10 5.08 -2.49
N VAL A 379 -12.07 3.84 -1.98
CA VAL A 379 -11.80 2.61 -2.77
C VAL A 379 -12.84 1.56 -2.38
N SER A 380 -12.85 1.14 -1.12
CA SER A 380 -13.84 0.22 -0.57
C SER A 380 -14.05 -1.05 -1.43
N PHE A 381 -15.29 -1.48 -1.64
CA PHE A 381 -15.61 -2.73 -2.38
C PHE A 381 -15.24 -2.71 -3.87
N TRP A 382 -14.76 -1.59 -4.41
CA TRP A 382 -14.28 -1.56 -5.78
C TRP A 382 -12.99 -2.35 -6.00
N SER A 383 -12.25 -2.69 -4.94
CA SER A 383 -11.04 -3.52 -5.04
C SER A 383 -10.97 -4.52 -3.91
N ILE A 384 -10.43 -5.71 -4.20
CA ILE A 384 -10.12 -6.70 -3.17
C ILE A 384 -9.06 -6.20 -2.20
N MET A 385 -8.15 -5.30 -2.60
CA MET A 385 -7.09 -4.75 -1.73
C MET A 385 -7.61 -3.64 -0.78
N SER A 386 -8.93 -3.45 -0.75
CA SER A 386 -9.66 -2.75 0.30
C SER A 386 -10.83 -3.66 0.75
N SER A 387 -12.06 -3.17 0.89
CA SER A 387 -13.18 -3.92 1.44
C SER A 387 -13.70 -5.04 0.52
N GLY A 388 -13.24 -5.13 -0.73
CA GLY A 388 -13.71 -6.10 -1.72
C GLY A 388 -13.52 -7.55 -1.32
N SER A 389 -12.55 -7.83 -0.44
CA SER A 389 -12.31 -9.15 0.17
C SER A 389 -13.50 -9.68 0.97
N TRP A 390 -14.41 -8.81 1.42
CA TRP A 390 -15.59 -9.15 2.21
C TRP A 390 -16.91 -9.21 1.44
N ALA A 391 -16.89 -9.03 0.11
CA ALA A 391 -18.09 -9.10 -0.69
C ALA A 391 -18.73 -10.50 -0.69
N GLY A 392 -20.06 -10.54 -0.83
CA GLY A 392 -20.86 -11.75 -0.91
C GLY A 392 -22.11 -11.74 -0.04
N LYS A 393 -23.11 -12.52 -0.45
CA LYS A 393 -24.32 -12.77 0.37
C LYS A 393 -23.97 -13.41 1.71
N ILE A 394 -22.91 -14.21 1.68
CA ILE A 394 -22.12 -14.58 2.84
C ILE A 394 -20.81 -13.80 2.71
N PRO A 395 -20.44 -12.97 3.72
CA PRO A 395 -19.25 -12.14 3.63
C PRO A 395 -18.01 -12.94 3.22
N GLY A 396 -17.26 -12.40 2.27
CA GLY A 396 -16.00 -12.95 1.75
C GLY A 396 -16.11 -14.11 0.77
N THR A 397 -17.32 -14.56 0.45
CA THR A 397 -17.51 -15.69 -0.50
C THR A 397 -17.59 -15.28 -1.96
N GLU A 398 -17.80 -13.99 -2.24
CA GLU A 398 -17.88 -13.43 -3.59
C GLU A 398 -16.96 -12.20 -3.69
N PRO A 399 -15.64 -12.35 -3.49
CA PRO A 399 -14.72 -11.21 -3.51
C PRO A 399 -14.76 -10.47 -4.85
N THR A 400 -14.69 -9.14 -4.80
CA THR A 400 -14.63 -8.31 -6.02
C THR A 400 -13.26 -8.39 -6.67
N GLY A 401 -13.15 -8.01 -7.95
CA GLY A 401 -11.87 -8.05 -8.64
C GLY A 401 -10.93 -6.91 -8.21
N PHE A 402 -9.65 -7.07 -8.54
CA PHE A 402 -8.67 -5.97 -8.48
C PHE A 402 -9.12 -4.79 -9.35
N ASP A 403 -8.91 -3.58 -8.84
CA ASP A 403 -9.01 -2.34 -9.61
C ASP A 403 -7.88 -2.26 -10.67
N ALA A 404 -7.88 -1.18 -11.45
CA ALA A 404 -6.94 -1.04 -12.56
C ALA A 404 -5.49 -0.77 -12.14
N TYR A 405 -5.26 -0.18 -10.97
CA TYR A 405 -3.92 0.08 -10.46
C TYR A 405 -3.29 -1.20 -9.93
N MET A 406 -4.03 -2.00 -9.15
CA MET A 406 -3.54 -3.30 -8.69
C MET A 406 -3.24 -4.25 -9.85
N LYS A 407 -4.06 -4.24 -10.90
CA LYS A 407 -3.77 -5.00 -12.14
C LYS A 407 -2.60 -4.45 -12.93
N GLU A 408 -2.35 -3.14 -12.92
CA GLU A 408 -1.14 -2.53 -13.50
C GLU A 408 0.10 -3.02 -12.75
N MET A 409 0.09 -2.97 -11.42
CA MET A 409 1.19 -3.46 -10.58
C MET A 409 1.47 -4.95 -10.82
N LEU A 410 0.44 -5.81 -10.82
CA LEU A 410 0.62 -7.24 -11.11
C LEU A 410 1.16 -7.50 -12.53
N GLN A 411 0.70 -6.74 -13.52
CA GLN A 411 1.20 -6.83 -14.88
C GLN A 411 2.68 -6.43 -14.96
N ASP A 412 3.10 -5.41 -14.22
CA ASP A 412 4.47 -4.92 -14.17
C ASP A 412 5.39 -5.86 -13.39
N PHE A 413 4.92 -6.41 -12.26
CA PHE A 413 5.71 -7.31 -11.41
C PHE A 413 5.84 -8.73 -11.98
N HIS A 414 4.81 -9.23 -12.67
CA HIS A 414 4.73 -10.65 -13.02
C HIS A 414 4.54 -10.91 -14.52
N GLY A 415 4.34 -9.89 -15.34
CA GLY A 415 4.03 -10.08 -16.76
C GLY A 415 2.68 -10.79 -16.94
N GLY A 416 2.55 -11.65 -17.95
CA GLY A 416 1.30 -12.40 -18.17
C GLY A 416 0.19 -11.55 -18.80
N ASN A 417 -1.01 -11.63 -18.25
CA ASN A 417 -2.25 -11.10 -18.83
C ASN A 417 -3.19 -10.50 -17.77
N TRP A 418 -2.65 -9.79 -16.78
CA TRP A 418 -3.42 -9.12 -15.73
C TRP A 418 -4.10 -7.84 -16.22
N GLN A 419 -3.45 -7.09 -17.11
CA GLN A 419 -4.02 -5.87 -17.70
C GLN A 419 -3.45 -5.56 -19.08
N THR A 420 -4.32 -5.21 -20.00
CA THR A 420 -3.98 -4.60 -21.29
C THR A 420 -4.82 -3.35 -21.52
N GLY A 421 -4.35 -2.41 -22.35
CA GLY A 421 -5.08 -1.16 -22.48
C GLY A 421 -4.46 -0.19 -23.45
N SER A 422 -5.02 1.02 -23.49
CA SER A 422 -4.44 2.17 -24.18
C SER A 422 -3.88 3.17 -23.17
N GLU A 423 -2.78 3.84 -23.52
CA GLU A 423 -2.24 4.98 -22.76
C GLU A 423 -2.27 6.25 -23.62
N ILE A 424 -2.67 7.37 -23.03
CA ILE A 424 -2.64 8.69 -23.67
C ILE A 424 -2.10 9.76 -22.70
N ASP A 425 -1.33 10.72 -23.22
CA ASP A 425 -0.94 11.91 -22.46
C ASP A 425 -2.04 12.96 -22.54
N ALA A 426 -2.47 13.49 -21.39
CA ALA A 426 -3.48 14.54 -21.33
C ALA A 426 -3.10 15.79 -22.15
N LYS A 427 -1.82 16.05 -22.42
CA LYS A 427 -1.36 17.15 -23.31
C LYS A 427 -1.78 16.93 -24.77
N GLU A 428 -1.99 15.68 -25.19
CA GLU A 428 -2.42 15.33 -26.55
C GLU A 428 -3.94 15.32 -26.71
N VAL A 429 -4.68 15.39 -25.60
CA VAL A 429 -6.13 15.49 -25.62
C VAL A 429 -6.54 16.90 -26.04
N THR A 430 -7.38 16.99 -27.07
CA THR A 430 -7.91 18.25 -27.60
C THR A 430 -9.44 18.23 -27.58
N SER A 431 -10.07 19.24 -28.17
CA SER A 431 -11.51 19.24 -28.42
C SER A 431 -11.95 18.20 -29.45
N THR A 432 -11.01 17.60 -30.20
CA THR A 432 -11.30 16.45 -31.08
C THR A 432 -11.44 15.19 -30.22
N PRO A 433 -12.62 14.55 -30.17
CA PRO A 433 -12.83 13.44 -29.25
C PRO A 433 -12.07 12.18 -29.65
N GLN A 434 -11.45 11.54 -28.66
CA GLN A 434 -10.85 10.21 -28.79
C GLN A 434 -11.80 9.18 -28.19
N LEU A 435 -12.02 8.06 -28.91
CA LEU A 435 -12.96 7.02 -28.49
C LEU A 435 -12.20 5.76 -28.08
N PHE A 436 -12.52 5.26 -26.89
CA PHE A 436 -12.01 4.00 -26.36
C PHE A 436 -13.17 3.06 -26.06
N THR A 437 -12.94 1.77 -26.26
CA THR A 437 -13.90 0.72 -25.92
C THR A 437 -13.26 -0.13 -24.85
N LEU A 438 -13.95 -0.30 -23.74
CA LEU A 438 -13.47 -1.01 -22.56
C LEU A 438 -14.30 -2.28 -22.38
N ASP A 439 -13.64 -3.42 -22.23
CA ASP A 439 -14.27 -4.64 -21.75
C ASP A 439 -14.39 -4.60 -20.21
N GLU A 440 -15.34 -5.34 -19.64
CA GLU A 440 -15.47 -5.47 -18.18
C GLU A 440 -14.20 -6.05 -17.55
N ALA A 441 -13.84 -5.57 -16.37
CA ALA A 441 -12.61 -5.91 -15.66
C ALA A 441 -12.42 -7.42 -15.35
N THR A 442 -13.49 -8.21 -15.44
CA THR A 442 -13.53 -9.66 -15.13
C THR A 442 -13.40 -10.55 -16.36
N THR A 443 -13.33 -9.98 -17.56
CA THR A 443 -13.25 -10.76 -18.81
C THR A 443 -12.14 -10.20 -19.69
N LYS A 444 -11.10 -11.01 -19.92
CA LYS A 444 -10.10 -10.71 -20.94
C LYS A 444 -10.70 -10.86 -22.32
N GLY A 445 -10.86 -9.74 -23.01
CA GLY A 445 -11.52 -9.66 -24.30
C GLY A 445 -10.71 -8.92 -25.35
N THR A 446 -11.36 -8.63 -26.48
CA THR A 446 -10.73 -8.03 -27.65
C THR A 446 -10.52 -6.50 -27.55
N ASN A 447 -11.10 -5.85 -26.53
CA ASN A 447 -10.98 -4.39 -26.30
C ASN A 447 -10.04 -4.10 -25.12
N ASP A 448 -9.89 -2.83 -24.75
CA ASP A 448 -9.00 -2.42 -23.65
C ASP A 448 -9.57 -2.91 -22.30
N ASP A 449 -8.73 -3.46 -21.39
CA ASP A 449 -9.13 -3.69 -20.00
C ASP A 449 -9.19 -2.36 -19.22
N ALA A 450 -8.23 -1.47 -19.52
CA ALA A 450 -8.13 -0.14 -18.93
C ALA A 450 -7.62 0.91 -19.94
N VAL A 451 -7.91 2.18 -19.68
CA VAL A 451 -7.25 3.30 -20.37
C VAL A 451 -6.54 4.17 -19.35
N LYS A 452 -5.23 4.36 -19.52
CA LYS A 452 -4.40 5.24 -18.69
C LYS A 452 -4.30 6.62 -19.32
N ILE A 453 -4.62 7.66 -18.56
CA ILE A 453 -4.48 9.06 -18.97
C ILE A 453 -3.39 9.69 -18.10
N THR A 454 -2.17 9.82 -18.64
CA THR A 454 -1.06 10.45 -17.92
C THR A 454 -1.24 11.95 -17.84
N LEU A 455 -0.87 12.52 -16.69
CA LEU A 455 -0.95 13.95 -16.42
C LEU A 455 0.48 14.51 -16.31
N PRO A 456 0.66 15.83 -16.49
CA PRO A 456 1.92 16.47 -16.08
C PRO A 456 2.21 16.15 -14.61
N ASP A 457 3.48 15.83 -14.32
CA ASP A 457 3.92 15.52 -12.95
C ASP A 457 3.43 16.57 -11.95
N LYS A 458 2.92 16.08 -10.82
CA LYS A 458 2.57 16.88 -9.67
C LYS A 458 3.85 17.44 -9.04
N VAL A 459 3.89 18.76 -8.92
CA VAL A 459 5.07 19.48 -8.43
C VAL A 459 4.87 19.87 -6.97
N THR A 460 5.76 19.42 -6.10
CA THR A 460 5.82 19.81 -4.69
C THR A 460 7.10 20.60 -4.44
N GLU A 461 6.99 21.85 -3.98
CA GLU A 461 8.16 22.63 -3.57
C GLU A 461 8.63 22.13 -2.19
N VAL A 462 9.80 21.52 -2.14
CA VAL A 462 10.41 20.99 -0.90
C VAL A 462 11.20 22.12 -0.23
N VAL A 463 12.06 22.76 -1.01
CA VAL A 463 12.89 23.88 -0.55
C VAL A 463 13.07 24.87 -1.69
N LYS A 464 13.01 26.17 -1.41
CA LYS A 464 13.47 27.18 -2.36
C LYS A 464 15.00 27.26 -2.30
N PRO A 465 15.76 27.17 -3.41
CA PRO A 465 17.22 27.33 -3.41
C PRO A 465 17.69 28.56 -2.61
N ALA A 466 18.80 28.43 -1.88
CA ALA A 466 19.27 29.47 -0.97
C ALA A 466 19.66 30.74 -1.74
N GLN A 467 20.19 30.55 -2.95
CA GLN A 467 20.37 31.57 -3.97
C GLN A 467 20.01 31.00 -5.35
N GLY A 468 19.90 31.87 -6.35
CA GLY A 468 19.65 31.43 -7.73
C GLY A 468 18.36 30.62 -7.91
N THR A 469 18.44 29.56 -8.70
CA THR A 469 17.36 28.65 -9.09
C THR A 469 17.70 27.17 -8.92
N LYS A 470 18.94 26.83 -8.54
CA LYS A 470 19.45 25.46 -8.41
C LYS A 470 20.17 25.25 -7.08
N THR A 471 20.24 23.98 -6.67
CA THR A 471 20.96 23.53 -5.47
C THR A 471 21.38 22.07 -5.66
N TYR A 472 22.42 21.63 -4.98
CA TYR A 472 22.77 20.21 -4.95
C TYR A 472 21.84 19.45 -4.00
N PHE A 473 21.38 18.29 -4.45
CA PHE A 473 20.47 17.43 -3.72
C PHE A 473 21.08 16.04 -3.57
N SER A 474 21.06 15.50 -2.35
CA SER A 474 21.60 14.19 -2.03
C SER A 474 20.90 13.01 -2.68
N GLY A 475 19.70 13.21 -3.21
CA GLY A 475 18.74 12.12 -3.39
C GLY A 475 17.98 11.87 -2.09
N SER A 476 16.88 11.13 -2.21
CA SER A 476 15.97 10.75 -1.14
C SER A 476 15.44 9.37 -1.54
N GLY A 477 15.59 8.41 -0.64
CA GLY A 477 15.32 7.00 -0.87
C GLY A 477 16.00 6.14 0.19
N ASP A 478 15.66 4.87 0.19
CA ASP A 478 16.24 3.87 1.08
C ASP A 478 17.55 3.30 0.46
N ASP A 479 18.46 2.83 1.31
CA ASP A 479 19.76 2.20 0.99
C ASP A 479 20.66 3.02 0.07
N LEU A 480 20.65 4.35 0.24
CA LEU A 480 21.47 5.25 -0.56
C LEU A 480 22.92 5.27 -0.06
N LEU A 481 23.85 5.31 -1.00
CA LEU A 481 25.25 5.62 -0.77
C LEU A 481 25.69 6.67 -1.79
N ASN A 482 25.13 7.88 -1.63
CA ASN A 482 25.31 8.94 -2.61
C ASN A 482 26.47 9.84 -2.21
N THR A 483 27.28 10.24 -3.18
CA THR A 483 28.39 11.16 -2.98
C THR A 483 28.43 12.26 -4.03
N MET A 484 28.98 13.41 -3.64
CA MET A 484 29.51 14.39 -4.59
C MET A 484 30.88 14.88 -4.12
N THR A 485 31.88 14.81 -5.01
CA THR A 485 33.30 15.00 -4.67
C THR A 485 33.92 16.13 -5.48
N ALA A 486 34.73 16.98 -4.86
CA ALA A 486 35.51 18.00 -5.54
C ALA A 486 36.95 18.05 -5.02
N SER A 487 37.85 18.62 -5.82
CA SER A 487 39.27 18.80 -5.47
C SER A 487 39.61 20.27 -5.26
N VAL A 488 40.47 20.55 -4.27
CA VAL A 488 41.04 21.87 -4.04
C VAL A 488 42.55 21.76 -3.78
N ASP A 489 43.32 22.69 -4.34
CA ASP A 489 44.77 22.77 -4.12
C ASP A 489 45.07 23.76 -2.99
N LEU A 490 45.48 23.24 -1.83
CA LEU A 490 45.88 24.02 -0.66
C LEU A 490 47.40 24.13 -0.53
N THR A 491 48.16 23.80 -1.59
CA THR A 491 49.63 23.91 -1.60
C THR A 491 50.05 25.35 -1.28
N GLY A 492 50.93 25.51 -0.30
CA GLY A 492 51.41 26.83 0.15
C GLY A 492 50.43 27.63 1.01
N LYS A 493 49.25 27.09 1.33
CA LYS A 493 48.28 27.71 2.25
C LYS A 493 48.56 27.32 3.70
N LYS A 494 48.09 28.13 4.66
CA LYS A 494 48.25 27.87 6.11
C LYS A 494 46.95 27.50 6.81
N SER A 495 45.82 27.94 6.27
CA SER A 495 44.48 27.72 6.82
C SER A 495 43.49 27.59 5.69
N ALA A 496 42.43 26.81 5.90
CA ALA A 496 41.33 26.67 4.95
C ALA A 496 40.02 26.34 5.67
N GLU A 497 38.91 26.90 5.22
CA GLU A 497 37.55 26.64 5.70
C GLU A 497 36.64 26.33 4.53
N LEU A 498 35.83 25.29 4.65
CA LEU A 498 34.70 25.00 3.76
C LEU A 498 33.42 25.56 4.38
N THR A 499 32.68 26.34 3.60
CA THR A 499 31.38 26.90 3.99
C THR A 499 30.33 26.63 2.93
N PHE A 500 29.09 26.39 3.33
CA PHE A 500 27.95 26.26 2.41
C PHE A 500 26.64 26.56 3.14
N LYS A 501 25.56 26.77 2.40
CA LYS A 501 24.19 26.74 2.91
C LYS A 501 23.70 25.31 2.93
N ALA A 502 23.14 24.87 4.06
CA ALA A 502 22.57 23.55 4.22
C ALA A 502 21.07 23.65 4.57
N TRP A 503 20.24 22.89 3.88
CA TRP A 503 18.88 22.57 4.31
C TRP A 503 18.81 21.05 4.37
N TYR A 504 18.27 20.48 5.44
CA TYR A 504 18.15 19.04 5.54
C TYR A 504 16.95 18.62 6.40
N ASP A 505 16.37 17.50 6.01
CA ASP A 505 15.42 16.71 6.78
C ASP A 505 15.81 15.24 6.55
N ILE A 506 16.47 14.67 7.55
CA ILE A 506 17.16 13.38 7.51
C ILE A 506 16.69 12.58 8.72
N GLU A 507 16.42 11.28 8.55
CA GLU A 507 15.97 10.44 9.65
C GLU A 507 16.96 10.47 10.81
N LYS A 508 16.50 10.87 11.99
CA LYS A 508 17.35 11.03 13.16
C LYS A 508 17.75 9.67 13.71
N GLY A 509 19.05 9.43 13.88
CA GLY A 509 19.57 8.19 14.47
C GLY A 509 19.87 7.06 13.47
N PHE A 510 19.41 7.17 12.23
CA PHE A 510 19.48 6.11 11.21
C PHE A 510 20.20 6.59 9.95
N ASP A 511 19.73 7.70 9.38
CA ASP A 511 20.30 8.30 8.18
C ASP A 511 21.28 9.42 8.53
N TYR A 512 22.34 9.56 7.72
CA TYR A 512 23.33 10.59 7.94
C TYR A 512 23.90 11.16 6.65
N ALA A 513 24.05 12.48 6.64
CA ALA A 513 24.99 13.14 5.75
C ALA A 513 26.33 13.38 6.45
N TYR A 514 27.42 13.34 5.68
CA TYR A 514 28.78 13.63 6.16
C TYR A 514 29.49 14.56 5.19
N VAL A 515 30.35 15.41 5.73
CA VAL A 515 31.40 16.10 4.97
C VAL A 515 32.71 15.39 5.26
N GLN A 516 33.38 14.92 4.21
CA GLN A 516 34.62 14.15 4.32
C GLN A 516 35.75 14.80 3.54
N ALA A 517 37.00 14.58 3.96
CA ALA A 517 38.19 14.97 3.22
C ALA A 517 39.19 13.81 3.07
N SER A 518 39.98 13.86 1.99
CA SER A 518 40.99 12.86 1.65
C SER A 518 42.15 13.46 0.87
N THR A 519 43.36 12.92 1.07
CA THR A 519 44.57 13.30 0.30
C THR A 519 44.93 12.29 -0.79
N ASP A 520 44.31 11.12 -0.80
CA ASP A 520 44.56 10.03 -1.75
C ASP A 520 43.31 9.61 -2.54
N GLY A 521 42.11 10.05 -2.12
CA GLY A 521 40.83 9.66 -2.72
C GLY A 521 40.31 8.30 -2.24
N GLU A 522 41.06 7.59 -1.40
CA GLU A 522 40.75 6.25 -0.93
C GLU A 522 40.40 6.27 0.57
N ASN A 523 41.23 6.96 1.36
CA ASN A 523 41.05 7.09 2.80
C ASN A 523 40.35 8.42 3.11
N TRP A 524 39.12 8.33 3.60
CA TRP A 524 38.26 9.49 3.89
C TRP A 524 38.10 9.71 5.39
N THR A 525 38.16 10.96 5.82
CA THR A 525 37.96 11.37 7.22
C THR A 525 36.70 12.23 7.34
N ASN A 526 35.77 11.86 8.22
CA ASN A 526 34.60 12.67 8.58
C ASN A 526 35.05 13.94 9.31
N LEU A 527 34.71 15.10 8.77
CA LEU A 527 35.08 16.39 9.34
C LEU A 527 34.05 16.83 10.38
N ALA A 528 34.52 17.32 11.51
CA ALA A 528 33.67 18.02 12.47
C ALA A 528 33.29 19.40 11.91
N GLY A 529 32.01 19.76 12.04
CA GLY A 529 31.47 21.06 11.65
C GLY A 529 30.49 21.60 12.69
N ASN A 530 29.97 22.80 12.45
CA ASN A 530 29.00 23.42 13.36
C ASN A 530 27.59 22.79 13.32
N ILE A 531 27.34 21.88 12.37
CA ILE A 531 26.06 21.19 12.19
C ILE A 531 26.18 19.67 12.39
N THR A 532 27.35 19.18 12.80
CA THR A 532 27.60 17.75 13.00
C THR A 532 27.43 17.34 14.45
N ASN A 533 27.01 16.10 14.68
CA ASN A 533 26.97 15.47 15.99
C ASN A 533 27.59 14.06 15.96
N ASN A 534 27.76 13.48 17.15
CA ASN A 534 28.14 12.08 17.33
C ASN A 534 27.02 11.35 18.09
N ASP A 535 25.79 11.86 17.99
CA ASP A 535 24.66 11.29 18.68
C ASP A 535 24.30 9.97 17.99
N ASP A 536 23.98 8.98 18.81
CA ASP A 536 23.44 7.70 18.40
C ASP A 536 22.35 7.31 19.41
N PRO A 537 21.21 8.06 19.41
CA PRO A 537 20.18 7.90 20.43
C PRO A 537 19.52 6.51 20.38
N GLU A 538 19.55 5.87 19.23
CA GLU A 538 18.97 4.55 18.98
C GLU A 538 19.98 3.41 19.21
N GLY A 539 21.26 3.73 19.44
CA GLY A 539 22.32 2.74 19.62
C GLY A 539 22.55 1.89 18.37
N SER A 540 22.22 2.41 17.20
CA SER A 540 22.30 1.69 15.91
C SER A 540 23.74 1.50 15.44
N GLY A 541 24.67 2.33 15.93
CA GLY A 541 26.03 2.41 15.41
C GLY A 541 26.12 2.99 13.99
N ALA A 542 25.03 3.53 13.45
CA ALA A 542 24.97 4.05 12.08
C ALA A 542 25.75 5.38 11.92
N ASN A 543 25.92 6.15 13.01
CA ASN A 543 26.73 7.36 12.99
C ASN A 543 28.23 7.00 12.97
N ALA A 544 28.88 7.17 11.82
CA ALA A 544 30.32 6.96 11.64
C ALA A 544 31.19 8.09 12.25
N GLY A 545 30.57 8.98 13.03
CA GLY A 545 31.19 10.13 13.68
C GLY A 545 31.10 11.40 12.84
N ASN A 546 30.79 12.52 13.48
CA ASN A 546 30.52 13.82 12.87
C ASN A 546 29.42 13.78 11.79
N GLY A 547 28.36 13.00 12.03
CA GLY A 547 27.19 12.93 11.15
C GLY A 547 26.28 14.15 11.23
N ILE A 548 25.45 14.33 10.21
CA ILE A 548 24.39 15.33 10.12
C ILE A 548 23.07 14.59 9.93
N ASP A 549 22.14 14.77 10.86
CA ASP A 549 20.81 14.15 10.86
C ASP A 549 19.74 15.11 11.43
N GLY A 550 18.47 14.67 11.42
CA GLY A 550 17.33 15.47 11.90
C GLY A 550 16.92 16.58 10.93
N THR A 551 16.31 17.65 11.47
CA THR A 551 15.75 18.76 10.66
C THR A 551 16.49 20.07 10.88
N SER A 552 16.90 20.75 9.80
CA SER A 552 17.56 22.06 9.87
C SER A 552 16.60 23.24 10.11
N ASN A 553 15.29 23.04 9.89
CA ASN A 553 14.24 24.07 9.98
C ASN A 553 14.50 25.30 9.09
N GLY A 554 15.02 25.07 7.88
CA GLY A 554 15.37 26.12 6.91
C GLY A 554 16.85 26.07 6.52
N TRP A 555 17.26 27.00 5.66
CA TRP A 555 18.67 27.13 5.26
C TRP A 555 19.52 27.68 6.40
N ILE A 556 20.54 26.94 6.79
CA ILE A 556 21.53 27.32 7.80
C ILE A 556 22.94 27.40 7.20
N ASP A 557 23.82 28.17 7.85
CA ASP A 557 25.23 28.23 7.48
C ASP A 557 26.01 27.05 8.05
N ALA A 558 26.62 26.27 7.19
CA ALA A 558 27.48 25.15 7.53
C ALA A 558 28.96 25.54 7.34
N LYS A 559 29.82 25.12 8.28
CA LYS A 559 31.24 25.47 8.36
C LYS A 559 32.07 24.29 8.84
N PHE A 560 33.14 24.00 8.11
CA PHE A 560 34.05 22.88 8.36
C PHE A 560 35.50 23.32 8.18
N ASP A 561 36.36 22.98 9.15
CA ASP A 561 37.78 23.31 9.07
C ASP A 561 38.54 22.31 8.17
N LEU A 562 39.31 22.85 7.22
CA LEU A 562 40.19 22.10 6.33
C LEU A 562 41.67 22.38 6.63
N SER A 563 41.99 23.15 7.69
CA SER A 563 43.36 23.57 7.98
C SER A 563 44.33 22.42 8.25
N ALA A 564 43.84 21.25 8.69
CA ALA A 564 44.64 20.03 8.81
C ALA A 564 45.22 19.52 7.48
N TYR A 565 44.64 19.95 6.36
CA TYR A 565 45.06 19.61 5.00
C TYR A 565 45.84 20.74 4.30
N ALA A 566 46.13 21.83 5.00
CA ALA A 566 46.92 22.94 4.49
C ALA A 566 48.29 22.44 3.96
N GLY A 567 48.72 22.98 2.82
CA GLY A 567 49.95 22.58 2.15
C GLY A 567 49.83 21.37 1.23
N LYS A 568 48.65 20.74 1.11
CA LYS A 568 48.39 19.56 0.26
C LYS A 568 47.34 19.84 -0.80
N LYS A 569 47.27 18.98 -1.82
CA LYS A 569 46.06 18.83 -2.63
C LYS A 569 45.09 17.93 -1.86
N VAL A 570 43.84 18.34 -1.76
CA VAL A 570 42.83 17.64 -0.97
C VAL A 570 41.55 17.50 -1.78
N GLN A 571 40.91 16.34 -1.65
CA GLN A 571 39.55 16.13 -2.10
C GLN A 571 38.62 16.30 -0.90
N PHE A 572 37.47 16.92 -1.12
CA PHE A 572 36.38 16.91 -0.15
C PHE A 572 35.12 16.36 -0.82
N ARG A 573 34.30 15.66 -0.05
CA ARG A 573 33.03 15.12 -0.54
C ARG A 573 31.93 15.26 0.47
N TYR A 574 30.71 15.32 -0.05
CA TYR A 574 29.50 15.07 0.71
C TYR A 574 29.14 13.61 0.50
N LEU A 575 28.81 12.91 1.58
CA LEU A 575 28.34 11.53 1.58
C LEU A 575 26.97 11.54 2.23
N TYR A 576 25.97 10.99 1.55
CA TYR A 576 24.64 10.74 2.11
C TYR A 576 24.42 9.24 2.18
N VAL A 577 24.16 8.74 3.38
CA VAL A 577 23.93 7.33 3.65
C VAL A 577 22.56 7.21 4.29
N THR A 578 21.71 6.38 3.71
CA THR A 578 20.41 6.04 4.28
C THR A 578 20.33 4.57 4.60
N ASP A 579 19.50 4.22 5.58
CA ASP A 579 19.15 2.84 5.87
C ASP A 579 18.01 2.34 4.96
N GLY A 580 17.45 1.17 5.27
CA GLY A 580 16.44 0.52 4.42
C GLY A 580 15.01 0.98 4.75
N GLY A 581 14.86 1.98 5.61
CA GLY A 581 13.61 2.47 6.13
C GLY A 581 13.47 3.99 5.97
N TYR A 582 12.25 4.48 6.19
CA TYR A 582 11.85 5.89 6.17
C TYR A 582 12.65 6.83 5.29
N THR A 583 12.16 7.05 4.08
CA THR A 583 12.70 8.09 3.22
C THR A 583 12.29 9.51 3.68
N ALA A 584 13.22 10.25 4.29
CA ALA A 584 13.11 11.70 4.50
C ALA A 584 13.56 12.51 3.26
N PRO A 585 13.22 13.82 3.14
CA PRO A 585 13.62 14.65 2.00
C PRO A 585 15.12 14.76 1.73
N GLY A 586 16.01 14.44 2.67
CA GLY A 586 17.46 14.39 2.49
C GLY A 586 18.18 15.72 2.70
N LEU A 587 19.39 15.85 2.14
CA LEU A 587 20.24 17.03 2.21
C LEU A 587 20.20 17.83 0.91
N TYR A 588 20.00 19.15 1.06
CA TYR A 588 20.21 20.15 0.04
C TYR A 588 21.38 21.06 0.43
N ALA A 589 22.31 21.28 -0.50
CA ALA A 589 23.51 22.08 -0.31
C ALA A 589 23.66 23.14 -1.41
N ASP A 590 23.98 24.37 -1.02
CA ASP A 590 24.08 25.52 -1.92
C ASP A 590 25.19 26.47 -1.45
N ASP A 591 25.62 27.39 -2.31
CA ASP A 591 26.68 28.39 -2.05
C ASP A 591 27.98 27.79 -1.49
N ILE A 592 28.45 26.69 -2.08
CA ILE A 592 29.61 25.94 -1.57
C ILE A 592 30.90 26.69 -1.88
N LYS A 593 31.68 27.02 -0.85
CA LYS A 593 32.92 27.80 -0.94
C LYS A 593 34.03 27.20 -0.08
N VAL A 594 35.24 27.15 -0.62
CA VAL A 594 36.46 26.95 0.19
C VAL A 594 37.27 28.23 0.19
N THR A 595 37.55 28.75 1.38
CA THR A 595 38.38 29.94 1.59
C THR A 595 39.69 29.53 2.24
N ALA A 596 40.82 29.83 1.62
CA ALA A 596 42.15 29.54 2.14
C ALA A 596 42.97 30.82 2.31
N ASP A 597 43.50 31.04 3.52
CA ASP A 597 44.20 32.27 3.93
C ASP A 597 43.44 33.56 3.55
N GLY A 598 42.12 33.54 3.70
CA GLY A 598 41.22 34.68 3.42
C GLY A 598 40.82 34.88 1.96
N ALA A 599 41.26 34.02 1.04
CA ALA A 599 40.88 34.07 -0.37
C ALA A 599 40.07 32.83 -0.79
N SER A 600 39.00 33.03 -1.56
CA SER A 600 38.25 31.90 -2.15
C SER A 600 39.14 31.14 -3.15
N VAL A 601 39.26 29.84 -2.94
CA VAL A 601 40.00 28.90 -3.80
C VAL A 601 39.08 27.89 -4.49
N PHE A 602 37.83 27.78 -4.02
CA PHE A 602 36.75 27.01 -4.63
C PHE A 602 35.43 27.75 -4.39
N ALA A 603 34.53 27.72 -5.38
CA ALA A 603 33.16 28.22 -5.28
C ALA A 603 32.27 27.50 -6.30
N ASP A 604 31.12 27.01 -5.89
CA ASP A 604 30.08 26.44 -6.75
C ASP A 604 28.68 26.69 -6.16
N ASP A 605 27.76 27.16 -7.00
CA ASP A 605 26.37 27.52 -6.67
C ASP A 605 25.34 26.69 -7.45
N ALA A 606 25.77 25.61 -8.12
CA ALA A 606 24.92 24.70 -8.90
C ALA A 606 24.22 25.31 -10.14
N GLU A 607 24.44 26.58 -10.49
CA GLU A 607 23.78 27.24 -11.62
C GLU A 607 24.42 26.93 -12.99
N GLY A 608 25.68 26.49 -12.98
CA GLY A 608 26.48 26.23 -14.17
C GLY A 608 26.90 24.77 -14.34
N THR A 609 27.99 24.54 -15.07
CA THR A 609 28.65 23.23 -15.08
C THR A 609 29.21 22.96 -13.69
N SER A 610 28.64 21.95 -13.03
CA SER A 610 29.09 21.47 -11.72
C SER A 610 30.60 21.17 -11.71
N LYS A 611 31.27 21.60 -10.65
CA LYS A 611 32.68 21.26 -10.36
C LYS A 611 32.81 19.99 -9.52
N PHE A 612 31.70 19.36 -9.17
CA PHE A 612 31.65 18.08 -8.46
C PHE A 612 31.53 16.92 -9.42
N ASP A 613 32.26 15.85 -9.12
CA ASP A 613 31.97 14.51 -9.61
C ASP A 613 30.83 13.93 -8.75
N MET A 614 29.70 13.62 -9.38
CA MET A 614 28.46 13.22 -8.70
C MET A 614 28.19 11.73 -8.90
N ASN A 615 27.93 11.03 -7.80
CA ASN A 615 27.45 9.67 -7.78
C ASN A 615 26.19 9.62 -6.90
N GLY A 616 25.01 9.69 -7.51
CA GLY A 616 23.71 9.72 -6.81
C GLY A 616 23.23 11.11 -6.38
N PHE A 617 24.14 12.03 -6.05
CA PHE A 617 23.78 13.46 -5.93
C PHE A 617 23.36 14.03 -7.29
N SER A 618 22.50 15.04 -7.27
CA SER A 618 22.00 15.71 -8.48
C SER A 618 21.84 17.21 -8.27
N VAL A 619 21.68 17.95 -9.37
CA VAL A 619 21.29 19.37 -9.33
C VAL A 619 19.76 19.44 -9.35
N SER A 620 19.17 20.02 -8.32
CA SER A 620 17.72 20.18 -8.13
C SER A 620 17.30 21.64 -8.23
N ASP A 621 16.06 21.90 -8.65
CA ASP A 621 15.42 23.22 -8.52
C ASP A 621 14.66 23.38 -7.18
N GLY A 622 14.86 22.43 -6.26
CA GLY A 622 14.22 22.40 -4.95
C GLY A 622 12.81 21.80 -4.94
N LYS A 623 12.38 21.19 -6.06
CA LYS A 623 11.06 20.57 -6.19
C LYS A 623 11.13 19.06 -6.35
N LYS A 624 10.11 18.38 -5.82
CA LYS A 624 9.81 16.97 -6.09
C LYS A 624 8.74 16.89 -7.19
N TYR A 625 8.97 16.02 -8.16
CA TYR A 625 8.05 15.75 -9.26
C TYR A 625 7.54 14.32 -9.09
N SER A 626 6.23 14.18 -8.87
CA SER A 626 5.58 12.88 -8.69
C SER A 626 4.63 12.63 -9.84
N LYS A 627 4.58 11.39 -10.36
CA LYS A 627 3.61 11.05 -11.40
C LYS A 627 2.21 11.02 -10.81
N ASN A 628 1.25 11.36 -11.63
CA ASN A 628 -0.16 11.19 -11.34
C ASN A 628 -0.93 10.97 -12.64
N TYR A 629 -2.02 10.21 -12.57
CA TYR A 629 -2.76 9.81 -13.77
C TYR A 629 -4.16 9.34 -13.41
N TYR A 630 -5.02 9.26 -14.43
CA TYR A 630 -6.31 8.59 -14.31
C TYR A 630 -6.24 7.19 -14.90
N LEU A 631 -6.87 6.23 -14.24
CA LEU A 631 -7.14 4.90 -14.78
C LEU A 631 -8.65 4.74 -15.00
N LEU A 632 -9.01 4.44 -16.24
CA LEU A 632 -10.39 4.20 -16.67
C LEU A 632 -10.63 2.70 -16.76
N GLN A 633 -11.57 2.17 -15.99
CA GLN A 633 -11.90 0.74 -15.96
C GLN A 633 -13.40 0.53 -16.05
N TRP A 634 -13.86 -0.48 -16.79
CA TRP A 634 -15.28 -0.80 -16.88
C TRP A 634 -15.67 -1.92 -15.90
N ARG A 635 -16.66 -1.67 -15.04
CA ARG A 635 -17.16 -2.61 -14.02
C ARG A 635 -18.59 -3.04 -14.30
N SER A 636 -18.86 -4.32 -14.05
CA SER A 636 -20.17 -4.94 -14.26
C SER A 636 -20.58 -5.72 -13.00
N HIS A 637 -21.63 -6.54 -13.08
CA HIS A 637 -22.00 -7.50 -12.03
C HIS A 637 -21.84 -8.95 -12.53
N ASN A 638 -20.97 -9.16 -13.52
CA ASN A 638 -20.71 -10.46 -14.11
C ASN A 638 -19.52 -11.13 -13.41
N LYS A 639 -19.50 -12.47 -13.42
CA LYS A 639 -18.39 -13.29 -12.87
C LYS A 639 -18.01 -12.85 -11.44
N ILE A 640 -16.74 -12.53 -11.19
CA ILE A 640 -16.23 -12.15 -9.87
C ILE A 640 -16.89 -10.89 -9.34
N ASP A 641 -17.15 -9.91 -10.21
CA ASP A 641 -17.73 -8.64 -9.81
C ASP A 641 -19.24 -8.75 -9.51
N VAL A 642 -19.82 -9.94 -9.54
CA VAL A 642 -21.14 -10.19 -8.93
C VAL A 642 -21.16 -9.79 -7.46
N GLY A 643 -20.02 -9.87 -6.76
CA GLY A 643 -19.85 -9.42 -5.38
C GLY A 643 -20.22 -7.96 -5.15
N LEU A 644 -20.04 -7.09 -6.16
CA LEU A 644 -20.45 -5.68 -6.09
C LEU A 644 -21.97 -5.51 -5.92
N ALA A 645 -22.77 -6.51 -6.30
CA ALA A 645 -24.22 -6.50 -6.10
C ALA A 645 -24.66 -7.12 -4.76
N HIS A 646 -23.75 -7.75 -4.03
CA HIS A 646 -24.06 -8.59 -2.88
C HIS A 646 -23.21 -8.26 -1.66
N ILE A 647 -23.36 -7.07 -1.09
CA ILE A 647 -22.60 -6.65 0.10
C ILE A 647 -23.51 -6.72 1.33
N LYS A 648 -23.36 -7.77 2.14
CA LYS A 648 -24.19 -8.03 3.33
C LYS A 648 -24.06 -6.91 4.38
N ARG A 649 -25.18 -6.30 4.78
CA ARG A 649 -25.27 -5.29 5.85
C ARG A 649 -26.48 -5.57 6.73
N GLY A 650 -26.26 -6.33 7.80
CA GLY A 650 -27.34 -6.94 8.58
C GLY A 650 -28.25 -7.78 7.68
N ASP A 651 -29.55 -7.51 7.70
CA ASP A 651 -30.53 -8.17 6.83
C ASP A 651 -30.59 -7.62 5.39
N ASN A 652 -29.83 -6.56 5.10
CA ASN A 652 -29.84 -5.89 3.79
C ASN A 652 -28.67 -6.34 2.91
N LEU A 653 -28.80 -6.12 1.59
CA LEU A 653 -27.72 -6.24 0.62
C LEU A 653 -27.47 -4.88 -0.03
N LEU A 654 -26.26 -4.35 0.13
CA LEU A 654 -25.77 -3.17 -0.56
C LEU A 654 -25.29 -3.58 -1.94
N SER A 655 -25.62 -2.75 -2.93
CA SER A 655 -25.15 -2.90 -4.30
C SER A 655 -24.43 -1.63 -4.72
N PHE A 656 -23.27 -1.83 -5.32
CA PHE A 656 -22.51 -0.84 -6.05
C PHE A 656 -23.02 -0.82 -7.50
N ASN A 657 -22.96 0.33 -8.18
CA ASN A 657 -23.48 0.48 -9.54
C ASN A 657 -22.53 -0.15 -10.58
N LYS A 658 -22.86 -0.01 -11.88
CA LYS A 658 -22.07 -0.55 -13.00
C LYS A 658 -21.71 0.58 -13.93
N GLY A 659 -20.57 0.50 -14.59
CA GLY A 659 -20.16 1.47 -15.58
C GLY A 659 -18.66 1.74 -15.56
N LEU A 660 -18.31 2.96 -15.89
CA LEU A 660 -16.93 3.43 -15.91
C LEU A 660 -16.50 3.87 -14.51
N ASN A 661 -15.54 3.16 -13.93
CA ASN A 661 -14.77 3.68 -12.82
C ASN A 661 -13.67 4.61 -13.34
N VAL A 662 -13.48 5.73 -12.64
CA VAL A 662 -12.37 6.66 -12.86
C VAL A 662 -11.57 6.68 -11.57
N PHE A 663 -10.42 6.01 -11.56
CA PHE A 663 -9.47 6.09 -10.46
C PHE A 663 -8.47 7.21 -10.72
N TYR A 664 -8.13 7.97 -9.68
CA TYR A 664 -7.03 8.91 -9.70
C TYR A 664 -5.88 8.35 -8.87
N VAL A 665 -4.73 8.17 -9.50
CA VAL A 665 -3.48 7.71 -8.89
C VAL A 665 -2.55 8.92 -8.71
N ASP A 666 -1.96 9.05 -7.53
CA ASP A 666 -1.09 10.17 -7.13
C ASP A 666 0.14 9.67 -6.36
N GLU A 667 1.25 9.44 -7.06
CA GLU A 667 2.52 8.94 -6.50
C GLU A 667 3.25 10.00 -5.64
N SER A 668 2.60 11.13 -5.32
CA SER A 668 3.09 12.01 -4.24
C SER A 668 2.70 11.53 -2.84
N TYR A 669 1.76 10.57 -2.75
CA TYR A 669 1.35 9.91 -1.53
C TYR A 669 1.76 8.43 -1.57
N THR A 670 1.95 7.84 -0.39
CA THR A 670 2.24 6.42 -0.19
C THR A 670 1.17 5.72 0.64
N ASP A 671 0.11 6.43 1.02
CA ASP A 671 -0.94 5.97 1.90
C ASP A 671 -2.31 6.56 1.49
N ASN A 672 -3.38 6.03 2.09
CA ASN A 672 -4.76 6.52 1.95
C ASN A 672 -5.34 6.97 3.29
N HIS A 673 -4.55 7.65 4.14
CA HIS A 673 -4.95 8.15 5.46
C HIS A 673 -5.84 9.39 5.35
N VAL A 674 -7.04 9.21 4.82
CA VAL A 674 -8.00 10.26 4.46
C VAL A 674 -8.49 11.10 5.65
N GLY A 675 -8.28 10.66 6.89
CA GLY A 675 -8.48 11.50 8.09
C GLY A 675 -7.36 12.52 8.31
N ARG A 676 -6.12 12.22 7.87
CA ARG A 676 -4.97 13.15 7.90
C ARG A 676 -5.01 14.11 6.72
N HIS A 677 -5.34 13.61 5.52
CA HIS A 677 -5.45 14.42 4.30
C HIS A 677 -6.72 14.06 3.50
N PRO A 678 -7.89 14.57 3.91
CA PRO A 678 -9.15 14.37 3.18
C PRO A 678 -9.04 14.77 1.70
N GLY A 679 -9.58 13.94 0.81
CA GLY A 679 -9.51 14.17 -0.64
C GLY A 679 -8.22 13.70 -1.32
N TYR A 680 -7.20 13.31 -0.57
CA TYR A 680 -5.89 12.90 -1.06
C TYR A 680 -5.51 11.48 -0.59
N GLY A 681 -4.57 10.87 -1.29
CA GLY A 681 -4.07 9.52 -1.07
C GLY A 681 -3.52 8.95 -2.38
N TYR A 682 -2.73 7.88 -2.31
CA TYR A 682 -2.01 7.36 -3.48
C TYR A 682 -2.96 6.83 -4.57
N ILE A 683 -4.16 6.38 -4.18
CA ILE A 683 -5.24 6.02 -5.10
C ILE A 683 -6.61 6.48 -4.56
N GLY A 684 -7.59 6.61 -5.45
CA GLY A 684 -8.99 6.65 -5.05
C GLY A 684 -9.92 6.82 -6.24
N ILE A 685 -11.11 6.25 -6.12
CA ILE A 685 -12.17 6.38 -7.11
C ILE A 685 -12.78 7.79 -7.05
N VAL A 686 -13.08 8.35 -8.22
CA VAL A 686 -13.85 9.58 -8.36
C VAL A 686 -15.33 9.23 -8.36
N ASP A 687 -16.06 9.75 -7.39
CA ASP A 687 -17.48 9.47 -7.24
C ASP A 687 -18.32 10.24 -8.27
N ALA A 688 -19.07 9.53 -9.12
CA ALA A 688 -19.97 10.15 -10.09
C ALA A 688 -21.16 10.87 -9.42
N ASP A 689 -21.55 10.46 -8.20
CA ASP A 689 -22.59 11.13 -7.41
C ASP A 689 -22.00 11.90 -6.24
N GLN A 690 -22.12 13.22 -6.27
CA GLN A 690 -21.60 14.08 -5.20
C GLN A 690 -22.61 14.35 -4.08
N ASN A 691 -23.73 13.62 -4.03
CA ASN A 691 -24.74 13.78 -2.99
C ASN A 691 -24.47 12.87 -1.78
N ALA A 692 -23.92 13.45 -0.71
CA ALA A 692 -23.60 12.68 0.49
C ALA A 692 -24.81 11.97 1.13
N LEU A 693 -24.69 10.66 1.32
CA LEU A 693 -25.66 9.83 2.02
C LEU A 693 -25.57 10.01 3.53
N LYS A 694 -26.75 10.09 4.16
CA LYS A 694 -26.88 10.39 5.58
C LYS A 694 -27.81 9.40 6.27
N TRP A 695 -27.34 8.78 7.35
CA TRP A 695 -28.19 8.04 8.28
C TRP A 695 -29.19 8.99 8.94
N THR A 696 -30.43 8.55 9.03
CA THR A 696 -31.54 9.23 9.72
C THR A 696 -32.11 8.30 10.79
N GLY A 697 -32.90 8.82 11.73
CA GLY A 697 -33.44 8.03 12.85
C GLY A 697 -32.81 8.42 14.17
N ALA A 698 -32.43 7.43 14.99
CA ALA A 698 -32.00 7.64 16.37
C ALA A 698 -30.77 8.55 16.51
N THR A 699 -29.78 8.40 15.62
CA THR A 699 -28.56 9.23 15.60
C THR A 699 -28.17 9.61 14.17
N PRO A 700 -28.58 10.80 13.67
CA PRO A 700 -28.27 11.20 12.31
C PRO A 700 -26.77 11.51 12.09
N SER A 701 -26.14 10.84 11.13
CA SER A 701 -24.72 11.04 10.77
C SER A 701 -24.50 10.84 9.27
N PHE A 702 -23.46 11.44 8.69
CA PHE A 702 -23.03 11.07 7.33
C PHE A 702 -22.47 9.65 7.34
N ALA A 703 -22.94 8.82 6.42
CA ALA A 703 -22.53 7.42 6.32
C ALA A 703 -21.03 7.32 5.96
N SER A 704 -20.40 6.20 6.32
CA SER A 704 -19.01 5.90 5.94
C SER A 704 -18.82 5.82 4.44
N THR A 705 -17.58 5.96 3.99
CA THR A 705 -17.22 6.10 2.57
C THR A 705 -17.75 4.95 1.71
N GLN A 706 -17.77 3.72 2.23
CA GLN A 706 -18.35 2.55 1.54
C GLN A 706 -19.80 2.74 1.07
N TYR A 707 -20.59 3.57 1.76
CA TYR A 707 -21.95 3.90 1.34
C TYR A 707 -21.97 5.07 0.36
N GLN A 708 -21.01 5.99 0.46
CA GLN A 708 -20.90 7.14 -0.44
C GLN A 708 -20.52 6.64 -1.84
N VAL A 709 -19.39 5.92 -1.96
CA VAL A 709 -18.82 5.55 -3.27
C VAL A 709 -19.50 4.37 -3.96
N ARG A 710 -20.67 3.93 -3.47
CA ARG A 710 -21.42 2.82 -4.08
C ARG A 710 -21.89 3.15 -5.50
N ASP A 711 -22.11 4.42 -5.80
CA ASP A 711 -22.63 4.91 -7.08
C ASP A 711 -21.57 5.71 -7.85
N ALA A 712 -20.29 5.46 -7.53
CA ALA A 712 -19.15 6.12 -8.13
C ALA A 712 -18.96 5.87 -9.63
N ALA A 713 -19.49 4.76 -10.19
CA ALA A 713 -19.30 4.48 -11.61
C ALA A 713 -20.12 5.44 -12.50
N PHE A 714 -19.48 6.00 -13.52
CA PHE A 714 -20.13 6.81 -14.53
C PHE A 714 -20.89 5.92 -15.53
N SER A 715 -22.17 6.22 -15.78
CA SER A 715 -23.03 5.40 -16.65
C SER A 715 -24.12 6.20 -17.35
N LEU A 716 -24.63 5.66 -18.47
CA LEU A 716 -25.88 6.09 -19.11
C LEU A 716 -27.13 5.60 -18.38
N THR A 717 -26.99 4.67 -17.44
CA THR A 717 -28.09 4.06 -16.68
C THR A 717 -28.30 4.80 -15.37
N PRO A 718 -29.56 5.09 -14.98
CA PRO A 718 -29.89 5.57 -13.64
C PRO A 718 -29.32 4.64 -12.55
N GLN A 719 -28.95 5.21 -11.41
CA GLN A 719 -28.45 4.43 -10.28
C GLN A 719 -29.57 3.61 -9.63
N ASP A 720 -29.19 2.55 -8.92
CA ASP A 720 -30.13 1.73 -8.16
C ASP A 720 -30.50 2.44 -6.84
N PRO A 721 -31.78 2.42 -6.41
CA PRO A 721 -32.20 3.01 -5.16
C PRO A 721 -31.59 2.29 -3.95
N LEU A 722 -31.25 3.07 -2.91
CA LEU A 722 -30.89 2.55 -1.59
C LEU A 722 -31.99 2.88 -0.58
N ASN A 723 -32.44 1.88 0.18
CA ASN A 723 -33.34 2.08 1.32
C ASN A 723 -33.07 1.02 2.38
N PHE A 724 -32.23 1.36 3.34
CA PHE A 724 -31.86 0.49 4.44
C PHE A 724 -32.57 0.90 5.72
N LYS A 725 -32.93 -0.11 6.50
CA LYS A 725 -33.35 0.05 7.88
C LYS A 725 -32.60 -0.97 8.73
N LEU A 726 -31.91 -0.50 9.75
CA LEU A 726 -31.20 -1.32 10.72
C LEU A 726 -32.10 -1.64 11.92
N GLU A 727 -31.69 -2.62 12.72
CA GLU A 727 -32.44 -3.08 13.91
C GLU A 727 -32.60 -1.98 14.97
N ASP A 728 -31.62 -1.07 15.09
CA ASP A 728 -31.65 0.08 15.99
C ASP A 728 -32.61 1.20 15.52
N GLY A 729 -33.24 1.04 14.36
CA GLY A 729 -34.16 2.01 13.76
C GLY A 729 -33.49 3.06 12.87
N SER A 730 -32.18 3.00 12.67
CA SER A 730 -31.45 3.86 11.74
C SER A 730 -31.86 3.56 10.29
N VAL A 731 -32.00 4.60 9.47
CA VAL A 731 -32.47 4.52 8.09
C VAL A 731 -31.55 5.29 7.16
N LEU A 732 -31.11 4.65 6.08
CA LEU A 732 -30.31 5.26 5.01
C LEU A 732 -31.09 5.17 3.70
N VAL A 733 -31.36 6.32 3.07
CA VAL A 733 -32.10 6.38 1.81
C VAL A 733 -31.35 7.22 0.81
N ASP A 734 -31.13 6.68 -0.37
CA ASP A 734 -30.67 7.41 -1.53
C ASP A 734 -31.84 7.73 -2.47
N LYS A 735 -31.93 8.99 -2.89
CA LYS A 735 -32.95 9.51 -3.80
C LYS A 735 -32.35 10.12 -5.06
N ASN A 736 -31.04 10.20 -5.19
CA ASN A 736 -30.33 10.93 -6.25
C ASN A 736 -30.00 10.06 -7.46
N LEU A 737 -30.97 9.29 -7.94
CA LEU A 737 -30.74 8.15 -8.83
C LEU A 737 -30.44 8.49 -10.30
N LYS A 738 -30.01 9.72 -10.60
CA LYS A 738 -29.82 10.14 -12.00
C LYS A 738 -28.57 9.49 -12.59
N ALA A 739 -28.63 9.21 -13.89
CA ALA A 739 -27.46 8.74 -14.63
C ALA A 739 -26.41 9.86 -14.72
N ASN A 740 -25.16 9.54 -14.38
CA ASN A 740 -24.02 10.46 -14.44
C ASN A 740 -22.99 9.92 -15.45
N PRO A 741 -23.08 10.28 -16.75
CA PRO A 741 -22.22 9.70 -17.78
C PRO A 741 -20.95 10.51 -18.04
N LEU A 742 -20.73 11.63 -17.35
CA LEU A 742 -19.64 12.58 -17.64
C LEU A 742 -18.79 12.83 -16.41
N PHE A 743 -17.55 12.37 -16.48
CA PHE A 743 -16.47 12.87 -15.65
C PHE A 743 -15.90 14.15 -16.27
N SER A 744 -15.61 15.17 -15.45
CA SER A 744 -14.91 16.40 -15.86
C SER A 744 -14.03 16.88 -14.72
N ASP A 745 -12.71 16.88 -14.89
CA ASP A 745 -11.75 17.22 -13.81
C ASP A 745 -11.89 18.67 -13.28
N THR A 746 -12.69 19.51 -13.94
CA THR A 746 -13.08 20.86 -13.51
C THR A 746 -14.25 20.89 -12.52
N ASN A 747 -14.95 19.77 -12.33
CA ASN A 747 -16.03 19.66 -11.36
C ASN A 747 -15.45 19.45 -9.96
N ASP A 748 -16.24 19.78 -8.94
CA ASP A 748 -15.89 19.52 -7.55
C ASP A 748 -16.27 18.08 -7.18
N TYR A 749 -15.26 17.25 -6.93
CA TYR A 749 -15.40 15.87 -6.43
C TYR A 749 -14.95 15.72 -4.98
N SER A 750 -14.73 16.82 -4.25
CA SER A 750 -14.22 16.79 -2.88
C SER A 750 -15.23 16.32 -1.85
N ASN A 751 -16.51 16.17 -2.23
CA ASN A 751 -17.62 15.79 -1.35
C ASN A 751 -17.60 16.56 -0.01
N ALA A 752 -17.86 17.87 -0.05
CA ALA A 752 -17.69 18.76 1.09
C ALA A 752 -18.46 18.33 2.37
N ASP A 753 -19.55 17.59 2.24
CA ASP A 753 -20.34 17.07 3.35
C ASP A 753 -19.69 15.84 4.02
N GLN A 754 -18.94 15.03 3.25
CA GLN A 754 -18.16 13.89 3.74
C GLN A 754 -16.80 13.82 3.01
N PRO A 755 -15.82 14.66 3.40
CA PRO A 755 -14.61 14.87 2.62
C PRO A 755 -13.64 13.67 2.59
N HIS A 756 -13.86 12.63 3.42
CA HIS A 756 -13.05 11.41 3.33
C HIS A 756 -13.44 10.53 2.13
N ALA A 757 -14.67 10.63 1.62
CA ALA A 757 -15.12 9.96 0.39
C ALA A 757 -14.80 10.75 -0.89
N GLY A 758 -14.39 12.01 -0.75
CA GLY A 758 -14.10 12.87 -1.89
C GLY A 758 -12.71 12.64 -2.49
N LYS A 759 -12.49 13.21 -3.67
CA LYS A 759 -11.17 13.39 -4.29
C LYS A 759 -10.94 14.83 -4.71
N ILE A 760 -9.77 15.37 -4.35
CA ILE A 760 -9.31 16.67 -4.84
C ILE A 760 -8.45 16.41 -6.07
N LEU A 761 -8.95 16.85 -7.23
CA LEU A 761 -8.36 16.54 -8.53
C LEU A 761 -7.62 17.74 -9.13
N PRO A 762 -6.54 17.50 -9.89
CA PRO A 762 -5.93 18.55 -10.70
C PRO A 762 -6.84 18.90 -11.88
N GLN A 763 -6.94 20.19 -12.20
CA GLN A 763 -7.86 20.71 -13.21
C GLN A 763 -7.14 20.95 -14.55
N TYR A 764 -7.24 20.01 -15.49
CA TYR A 764 -6.66 20.11 -16.83
C TYR A 764 -7.72 20.28 -17.94
N GLY A 765 -9.00 20.45 -17.58
CA GLY A 765 -10.12 20.54 -18.51
C GLY A 765 -10.52 19.18 -19.10
N LEU A 766 -9.98 18.08 -18.59
CA LEU A 766 -10.20 16.73 -19.11
C LEU A 766 -11.64 16.30 -18.86
N LYS A 767 -12.27 15.74 -19.89
CA LYS A 767 -13.60 15.15 -19.84
C LYS A 767 -13.56 13.73 -20.35
N VAL A 768 -14.22 12.84 -19.63
CA VAL A 768 -14.45 11.45 -20.05
C VAL A 768 -15.95 11.19 -19.99
N LYS A 769 -16.53 10.90 -21.16
CA LYS A 769 -17.97 10.69 -21.30
C LYS A 769 -18.29 9.27 -21.74
N VAL A 770 -19.14 8.57 -21.01
CA VAL A 770 -19.75 7.32 -21.47
C VAL A 770 -20.72 7.65 -22.60
N VAL A 771 -20.52 7.03 -23.77
CA VAL A 771 -21.31 7.29 -24.99
C VAL A 771 -22.07 6.08 -25.49
N ALA A 772 -21.70 4.87 -25.07
CA ALA A 772 -22.46 3.65 -25.33
C ALA A 772 -22.12 2.56 -24.31
N GLU A 773 -23.06 1.63 -24.13
CA GLU A 773 -22.94 0.47 -23.23
C GLU A 773 -23.55 -0.74 -23.93
N SER A 774 -22.96 -1.93 -23.78
CA SER A 774 -23.57 -3.16 -24.26
C SER A 774 -24.82 -3.48 -23.43
N LYS A 775 -25.73 -4.27 -24.00
CA LYS A 775 -27.00 -4.61 -23.33
C LYS A 775 -26.79 -5.36 -22.00
N ASP A 776 -25.78 -6.20 -21.94
CA ASP A 776 -25.36 -7.00 -20.79
C ASP A 776 -24.32 -6.29 -19.90
N LYS A 777 -23.99 -5.03 -20.20
CA LYS A 777 -23.00 -4.21 -19.49
C LYS A 777 -21.56 -4.75 -19.48
N SER A 778 -21.25 -5.77 -20.28
CA SER A 778 -19.89 -6.30 -20.37
C SER A 778 -18.92 -5.44 -21.19
N VAL A 779 -19.41 -4.43 -21.92
CA VAL A 779 -18.57 -3.49 -22.68
C VAL A 779 -19.11 -2.07 -22.52
N GLY A 780 -18.21 -1.12 -22.31
CA GLY A 780 -18.46 0.32 -22.32
C GLY A 780 -17.71 1.03 -23.43
N LYS A 781 -18.25 2.14 -23.92
CA LYS A 781 -17.54 3.03 -24.84
C LYS A 781 -17.45 4.42 -24.24
N VAL A 782 -16.23 4.94 -24.16
CA VAL A 782 -15.92 6.24 -23.57
C VAL A 782 -15.33 7.18 -24.61
N MET A 783 -15.56 8.45 -24.39
CA MET A 783 -15.10 9.56 -25.22
C MET A 783 -14.27 10.51 -24.36
N VAL A 784 -13.00 10.68 -24.70
CA VAL A 784 -12.04 11.55 -24.00
C VAL A 784 -11.79 12.81 -24.82
N TYR A 785 -11.91 13.99 -24.19
CA TYR A 785 -11.73 15.29 -24.83
C TYR A 785 -11.45 16.39 -23.80
N LYS A 786 -11.05 17.59 -24.26
CA LYS A 786 -10.88 18.80 -23.44
C LYS A 786 -11.81 19.93 -23.91
#